data_AF-A0AAW2DXD0-F1
#
_entry.id   AF-A0AAW2DXD0-F1
#
_cell.length_a   1.000
_cell.length_b   1.000
_cell.length_c   1.000
_cell.angle_alpha   90.00
_cell.angle_beta   90.00
_cell.angle_gamma   90.00
#
_symmetry.space_group_name_H-M   'P 1'
#
loop_
_entity.id
_entity.type
_entity.pdbx_description
1 polymer ?
#
loop_
_entity_poly.entity_id
_entity_poly.type
_entity_poly.pdbx_seq_one_letter_code
_entity_poly.pdbx_strand_id
1 'polypeptide(L)'
;MAPLKAPGPDGMPPLFYQNFWSLVGDDVSKTILSMLNSATIPHPLNHTFITLIPKIKNPLATTDYRPISLCNVLYKIFSKVLANRLKKILPSIITKHQSAFTKNHLISDNILVAFETLHSMNNHKSRKSGFMAVKFDMSKAYDRVEWCFLEEVMRRMGFNEQWITLMMICVKTVSYSVLVNGEPQGMFQPSRGIRQGDPLSPFLFLLCTEGLNSLIVKAEREGFIHGYSLSKGGPKLTHLLFADDSILFCRSNRSECQKLLDILALYEILSGQKINRGKTSIFFSKSTTEDMRIEIKEVMGVPEILHYDKYLGLPSLVGRNKNASFDYIKERVWRKLQDWEEKLLSQAGREVLIKAVVQAIPTFTMSCFKLPMGLCDEIEKLIRRFWWGQRGDRRKIHWVRWEEMCKPKSEGGMGFKELALFNDALLAKQTWRLLHNHDSLLYKVFKSRFFPNCSILEAKEGHGGSYAWRSILKGREVIRRGARWRVGGGENIKIWRDKWLPSLHNSTIQGPLMADLQNAKVSSLINPITRQWKFSVLHNSFRAEEVELIQKIPLSRIRVNDTLFWPYVQSGEYSVRSGYFFLKTEATSDNPLRQNNTELMKPLWKKIWKMPVPCKVRNFLWRACRNAIPTMKNLQRRCVVQDSICPLCSQHEETVLHAIWSCPELALVWEENNLWNFRNHLTFCDFPQLLHHILDSDCSGELFAMQAWTVWFRRNKVRTAPPGFPLNLIAQRAYDALLEFRTAQQRSRNTRPSARTVARWSPPTDGWYKANFDAATFQEEGRAGIGIIWRNSNGLAMASVSENIQLTSSVVEMEAMAAIRAIELSAELGFDRVVFEGDCQAVMKALTDTSPPLATFGLLIQEAQVLAVRFSGVRFQYTSRDSNNVAHNLARYARHITGYYVWMEDVPVYCLSFYQADMP
;
A
#
# COMPACT_ATOMS: atom_id res chain seq x y z
N MET A 1 -16.84 -8.67 3.45
CA MET A 1 -17.26 -7.28 3.78
C MET A 1 -16.80 -6.96 5.20
N ALA A 2 -16.67 -5.68 5.60
CA ALA A 2 -16.36 -5.38 7.01
C ALA A 2 -17.55 -5.79 7.92
N PRO A 3 -17.30 -6.36 9.12
CA PRO A 3 -18.37 -7.03 9.89
C PRO A 3 -19.47 -6.07 10.38
N LEU A 4 -19.09 -4.87 10.81
CA LEU A 4 -19.99 -3.87 11.45
C LEU A 4 -20.56 -2.84 10.46
N LYS A 5 -20.73 -3.20 9.18
CA LYS A 5 -21.46 -2.32 8.27
C LYS A 5 -22.95 -2.36 8.59
N ALA A 6 -23.61 -1.20 8.52
CA ALA A 6 -25.05 -1.10 8.70
C ALA A 6 -25.81 -2.07 7.76
N PRO A 7 -26.80 -2.81 8.28
CA PRO A 7 -27.62 -3.74 7.51
C PRO A 7 -28.60 -3.00 6.59
N GLY A 8 -29.29 -3.76 5.75
CA GLY A 8 -30.45 -3.27 5.00
C GLY A 8 -31.75 -3.53 5.76
N PRO A 9 -32.90 -3.52 5.07
CA PRO A 9 -34.20 -3.84 5.64
C PRO A 9 -34.32 -5.17 6.38
N ASP A 10 -33.51 -6.17 6.02
CA ASP A 10 -33.48 -7.47 6.71
C ASP A 10 -32.88 -7.43 8.12
N GLY A 11 -32.24 -6.32 8.50
CA GLY A 11 -31.59 -6.16 9.80
C GLY A 11 -30.32 -7.00 9.99
N MET A 12 -29.90 -7.80 8.99
CA MET A 12 -28.82 -8.76 9.13
C MET A 12 -27.46 -8.15 8.71
N PRO A 13 -26.54 -7.88 9.65
CA PRO A 13 -25.25 -7.30 9.31
C PRO A 13 -24.29 -8.35 8.72
N PRO A 14 -23.21 -7.95 8.03
CA PRO A 14 -22.21 -8.91 7.52
C PRO A 14 -21.58 -9.81 8.59
N LEU A 15 -21.53 -9.36 9.85
CA LEU A 15 -21.05 -10.14 10.98
C LEU A 15 -21.89 -11.42 11.20
N PHE A 16 -23.22 -11.36 11.00
CA PHE A 16 -24.10 -12.52 11.12
C PHE A 16 -23.65 -13.63 10.15
N TYR A 17 -23.56 -13.31 8.85
CA TYR A 17 -23.14 -14.28 7.82
C TYR A 17 -21.73 -14.81 8.04
N GLN A 18 -20.82 -14.00 8.60
CA GLN A 18 -19.44 -14.45 8.89
C GLN A 18 -19.39 -15.43 10.05
N ASN A 19 -20.17 -15.21 11.11
CA ASN A 19 -20.20 -16.06 12.28
C ASN A 19 -20.96 -17.38 12.03
N PHE A 20 -22.04 -17.31 11.25
CA PHE A 20 -22.92 -18.46 10.98
C PHE A 20 -22.72 -19.06 9.59
N TRP A 21 -21.56 -18.82 8.94
CA TRP A 21 -21.30 -19.28 7.58
C TRP A 21 -21.42 -20.80 7.42
N SER A 22 -21.03 -21.57 8.43
CA SER A 22 -21.17 -23.04 8.42
C SER A 22 -22.62 -23.52 8.38
N LEU A 23 -23.56 -22.67 8.80
CA LEU A 23 -24.99 -22.99 8.79
C LEU A 23 -25.69 -22.44 7.54
N VAL A 24 -25.46 -21.16 7.19
CA VAL A 24 -26.20 -20.48 6.11
C VAL A 24 -25.44 -20.43 4.77
N GLY A 25 -24.19 -20.85 4.73
CA GLY A 25 -23.30 -20.66 3.57
C GLY A 25 -23.80 -21.32 2.29
N ASP A 26 -24.40 -22.52 2.39
CA ASP A 26 -24.94 -23.23 1.24
C ASP A 26 -26.19 -22.57 0.69
N ASP A 27 -27.10 -22.14 1.56
CA ASP A 27 -28.32 -21.43 1.17
C ASP A 27 -28.00 -20.08 0.55
N VAL A 28 -27.05 -19.34 1.12
CA VAL A 28 -26.55 -18.08 0.55
C VAL A 28 -26.00 -18.35 -0.86
N SER A 29 -25.12 -19.34 -1.00
CA SER A 29 -24.52 -19.71 -2.29
C SER A 29 -25.57 -20.07 -3.34
N LYS A 30 -26.51 -20.97 -3.00
CA LYS A 30 -27.61 -21.39 -3.88
C LYS A 30 -28.50 -20.22 -4.28
N THR A 31 -28.86 -19.36 -3.33
CA THR A 31 -29.69 -18.17 -3.60
C THR A 31 -28.99 -17.22 -4.56
N ILE A 32 -27.69 -16.94 -4.36
CA ILE A 32 -26.91 -16.06 -5.24
C ILE A 32 -26.76 -16.65 -6.64
N LEU A 33 -26.50 -17.95 -6.75
CA LEU A 33 -26.41 -18.64 -8.04
C LEU A 33 -27.76 -18.65 -8.76
N SER A 34 -28.86 -18.89 -8.04
CA SER A 34 -30.20 -18.80 -8.60
C SER A 34 -30.44 -17.41 -9.20
N MET A 35 -30.20 -16.33 -8.44
CA MET A 35 -30.37 -14.96 -8.94
C MET A 35 -29.51 -14.66 -10.18
N LEU A 36 -28.28 -15.17 -10.23
CA LEU A 36 -27.37 -15.00 -11.37
C LEU A 36 -27.84 -15.75 -12.62
N ASN A 37 -28.41 -16.94 -12.45
CA ASN A 37 -28.83 -17.79 -13.56
C ASN A 37 -30.23 -17.42 -14.08
N SER A 38 -31.15 -17.04 -13.18
CA SER A 38 -32.53 -16.67 -13.55
C SER A 38 -32.68 -15.22 -13.97
N ALA A 39 -31.70 -14.37 -13.65
CA ALA A 39 -31.81 -12.92 -13.76
C ALA A 39 -33.05 -12.36 -13.05
N THR A 40 -33.40 -12.90 -11.88
CA THR A 40 -34.49 -12.40 -11.03
C THR A 40 -34.01 -12.19 -9.60
N ILE A 41 -34.49 -11.12 -8.95
CA ILE A 41 -34.17 -10.80 -7.56
C ILE A 41 -35.48 -10.79 -6.76
N PRO A 42 -35.60 -11.57 -5.68
CA PRO A 42 -36.77 -11.50 -4.80
C PRO A 42 -36.99 -10.07 -4.29
N HIS A 43 -38.22 -9.56 -4.39
CA HIS A 43 -38.55 -8.19 -4.00
C HIS A 43 -38.08 -7.81 -2.59
N PRO A 44 -38.26 -8.64 -1.54
CA PRO A 44 -37.76 -8.32 -0.20
C PRO A 44 -36.24 -8.12 -0.12
N LEU A 45 -35.48 -8.88 -0.93
CA LEU A 45 -34.03 -8.76 -0.96
C LEU A 45 -33.57 -7.48 -1.67
N ASN A 46 -34.37 -6.98 -2.61
CA ASN A 46 -34.03 -5.78 -3.36
C ASN A 46 -34.52 -4.48 -2.70
N HIS A 47 -35.50 -4.55 -1.81
CA HIS A 47 -35.92 -3.39 -1.02
C HIS A 47 -34.73 -2.79 -0.26
N THR A 48 -34.64 -1.46 -0.23
CA THR A 48 -33.46 -0.73 0.24
C THR A 48 -33.85 0.49 1.08
N PHE A 49 -33.21 0.68 2.23
CA PHE A 49 -33.38 1.93 2.99
C PHE A 49 -32.48 3.04 2.47
N ILE A 50 -32.97 4.29 2.49
CA ILE A 50 -32.18 5.49 2.21
C ILE A 50 -31.95 6.23 3.52
N THR A 51 -30.69 6.31 3.96
CA THR A 51 -30.30 7.16 5.09
C THR A 51 -29.75 8.48 4.60
N LEU A 52 -30.08 9.59 5.28
CA LEU A 52 -29.62 10.93 4.92
C LEU A 52 -28.41 11.32 5.76
N ILE A 53 -27.24 11.48 5.14
CA ILE A 53 -26.02 11.93 5.82
C ILE A 53 -25.84 13.44 5.59
N PRO A 54 -25.71 14.27 6.64
CA PRO A 54 -25.50 15.70 6.47
C PRO A 54 -24.14 16.01 5.83
N LYS A 55 -24.15 16.86 4.79
CA LYS A 55 -22.93 17.37 4.11
C LYS A 55 -22.32 18.56 4.84
N ILE A 56 -23.15 19.33 5.54
CA ILE A 56 -22.78 20.52 6.30
C ILE A 56 -23.22 20.37 7.76
N LYS A 57 -22.67 21.20 8.65
CA LYS A 57 -22.91 21.11 10.11
C LYS A 57 -24.39 21.32 10.47
N ASN A 58 -25.04 22.29 9.82
CA ASN A 58 -26.42 22.67 10.06
C ASN A 58 -27.22 22.58 8.74
N PRO A 59 -27.68 21.39 8.34
CA PRO A 59 -28.45 21.22 7.10
C PRO A 59 -29.85 21.84 7.23
N LEU A 60 -30.26 22.64 6.25
CA LEU A 60 -31.59 23.29 6.19
C LEU A 60 -32.40 22.84 4.98
N ALA A 61 -31.73 22.40 3.91
CA ALA A 61 -32.37 21.94 2.68
C ALA A 61 -32.07 20.46 2.42
N THR A 62 -32.92 19.79 1.62
CA THR A 62 -32.70 18.39 1.20
C THR A 62 -31.38 18.22 0.42
N THR A 63 -30.92 19.27 -0.27
CA THR A 63 -29.63 19.31 -0.98
C THR A 63 -28.41 19.23 -0.05
N ASP A 64 -28.58 19.61 1.20
CA ASP A 64 -27.56 19.56 2.25
C ASP A 64 -27.33 18.14 2.75
N TYR A 65 -28.18 17.20 2.37
CA TYR A 65 -28.04 15.78 2.69
C TYR A 65 -27.48 14.99 1.51
N ARG A 66 -26.75 13.93 1.85
CA ARG A 66 -26.31 12.89 0.93
C ARG A 66 -27.13 11.62 1.19
N PRO A 67 -27.99 11.19 0.26
CA PRO A 67 -28.73 9.94 0.42
C PRO A 67 -27.79 8.75 0.24
N ILE A 68 -27.76 7.82 1.19
CA ILE A 68 -27.00 6.58 1.11
C ILE A 68 -27.94 5.38 1.16
N SER A 69 -27.79 4.48 0.20
CA SER A 69 -28.55 3.24 0.08
C SER A 69 -28.00 2.16 1.02
N LEU A 70 -28.83 1.70 1.94
CA LEU A 70 -28.58 0.56 2.83
C LEU A 70 -29.27 -0.68 2.26
N CYS A 71 -28.58 -1.37 1.34
CA CYS A 71 -29.08 -2.61 0.76
C CYS A 71 -28.85 -3.81 1.69
N ASN A 72 -29.71 -4.82 1.56
CA ASN A 72 -29.53 -6.13 2.20
C ASN A 72 -28.18 -6.76 1.83
N VAL A 73 -27.62 -7.56 2.74
CA VAL A 73 -26.29 -8.15 2.56
C VAL A 73 -26.29 -9.15 1.40
N LEU A 74 -27.36 -9.94 1.25
CA LEU A 74 -27.51 -10.88 0.12
C LEU A 74 -27.46 -10.17 -1.23
N TYR A 75 -28.21 -9.07 -1.39
CA TYR A 75 -28.12 -8.23 -2.60
C TYR A 75 -26.70 -7.69 -2.81
N LYS A 76 -26.03 -7.22 -1.75
CA LYS A 76 -24.64 -6.72 -1.84
C LYS A 76 -23.66 -7.81 -2.26
N ILE A 77 -23.89 -9.09 -1.90
CA ILE A 77 -23.07 -10.20 -2.38
C ILE A 77 -23.29 -10.37 -3.88
N PHE A 78 -24.53 -10.43 -4.33
CA PHE A 78 -24.92 -10.54 -5.73
C PHE A 78 -24.30 -9.40 -6.58
N SER A 79 -24.54 -8.14 -6.21
CA SER A 79 -24.00 -6.98 -6.93
C SER A 79 -22.47 -6.93 -6.88
N LYS A 80 -21.85 -7.44 -5.80
CA LYS A 80 -20.38 -7.53 -5.69
C LYS A 80 -19.78 -8.57 -6.63
N VAL A 81 -20.46 -9.71 -6.85
CA VAL A 81 -20.04 -10.71 -7.85
C VAL A 81 -20.01 -10.09 -9.24
N LEU A 82 -21.10 -9.40 -9.62
CA LEU A 82 -21.20 -8.68 -10.89
C LEU A 82 -20.12 -7.60 -11.02
N ALA A 83 -19.95 -6.76 -10.00
CA ALA A 83 -18.93 -5.72 -9.98
C ALA A 83 -17.50 -6.29 -10.12
N ASN A 84 -17.20 -7.43 -9.49
CA ASN A 84 -15.90 -8.08 -9.58
C ASN A 84 -15.64 -8.66 -10.99
N ARG A 85 -16.67 -9.15 -11.68
CA ARG A 85 -16.58 -9.59 -13.09
C ARG A 85 -16.34 -8.39 -14.02
N LEU A 86 -17.14 -7.33 -13.89
CA LEU A 86 -17.00 -6.09 -14.68
C LEU A 86 -15.61 -5.45 -14.50
N LYS A 87 -15.07 -5.46 -13.27
CA LYS A 87 -13.74 -4.92 -12.94
C LYS A 87 -12.60 -5.53 -13.74
N LYS A 88 -12.74 -6.76 -14.23
CA LYS A 88 -11.69 -7.42 -15.03
C LYS A 88 -11.55 -6.78 -16.41
N ILE A 89 -12.66 -6.33 -17.01
CA ILE A 89 -12.69 -5.75 -18.36
C ILE A 89 -12.74 -4.22 -18.37
N LEU A 90 -13.07 -3.58 -17.24
CA LEU A 90 -13.11 -2.12 -17.11
C LEU A 90 -11.87 -1.40 -17.70
N PRO A 91 -10.62 -1.86 -17.48
CA PRO A 91 -9.44 -1.21 -18.05
C PRO A 91 -9.36 -1.23 -19.59
N SER A 92 -10.05 -2.15 -20.27
CA SER A 92 -10.05 -2.24 -21.73
C SER A 92 -11.20 -1.48 -22.38
N ILE A 93 -12.26 -1.16 -21.64
CA ILE A 93 -13.48 -0.53 -22.18
C ILE A 93 -13.66 0.93 -21.73
N ILE A 94 -12.99 1.37 -20.66
CA ILE A 94 -13.04 2.75 -20.17
C ILE A 94 -11.89 3.56 -20.76
N THR A 95 -12.18 4.80 -21.13
CA THR A 95 -11.19 5.71 -21.71
C THR A 95 -10.03 6.02 -20.75
N LYS A 96 -8.84 6.25 -21.32
CA LYS A 96 -7.64 6.68 -20.55
C LYS A 96 -7.79 8.09 -19.94
N HIS A 97 -8.81 8.85 -20.36
CA HIS A 97 -9.15 10.16 -19.80
C HIS A 97 -9.98 10.07 -18.49
N GLN A 98 -10.42 8.87 -18.10
CA GLN A 98 -11.17 8.60 -16.87
C GLN A 98 -10.30 7.84 -15.86
N SER A 99 -9.88 8.56 -14.82
CA SER A 99 -8.98 8.01 -13.80
C SER A 99 -9.70 7.53 -12.53
N ALA A 100 -11.02 7.66 -12.44
CA ALA A 100 -11.78 7.18 -11.28
C ALA A 100 -12.09 5.69 -11.36
N PHE A 101 -11.97 5.00 -10.22
CA PHE A 101 -12.35 3.59 -10.00
C PHE A 101 -11.73 2.54 -10.94
N THR A 102 -10.75 2.90 -11.77
CA THR A 102 -9.99 1.99 -12.62
C THR A 102 -8.75 1.45 -11.90
N LYS A 103 -8.38 0.18 -12.15
CA LYS A 103 -7.18 -0.42 -11.56
C LYS A 103 -5.94 0.33 -12.08
N ASN A 104 -4.96 0.58 -11.21
CA ASN A 104 -3.66 1.23 -11.50
C ASN A 104 -3.66 2.75 -11.79
N HIS A 105 -4.81 3.41 -11.78
CA HIS A 105 -4.89 4.88 -11.82
C HIS A 105 -4.95 5.44 -10.40
N LEU A 106 -4.14 6.46 -10.12
CA LEU A 106 -4.21 7.19 -8.87
C LEU A 106 -4.90 8.52 -9.12
N ILE A 107 -5.70 8.97 -8.16
CA ILE A 107 -6.27 10.32 -8.14
C ILE A 107 -5.19 11.41 -8.32
N SER A 108 -3.97 11.15 -7.85
CA SER A 108 -2.82 12.04 -8.05
C SER A 108 -2.47 12.26 -9.52
N ASP A 109 -2.78 11.32 -10.42
CA ASP A 109 -2.45 11.44 -11.84
C ASP A 109 -3.24 12.58 -12.48
N ASN A 110 -4.56 12.59 -12.26
CA ASN A 110 -5.43 13.66 -12.73
C ASN A 110 -5.02 15.00 -12.13
N ILE A 111 -4.68 15.04 -10.84
CA ILE A 111 -4.25 16.27 -10.18
C ILE A 111 -2.95 16.79 -10.80
N LEU A 112 -1.95 15.94 -10.98
CA LEU A 112 -0.65 16.32 -11.54
C LEU A 112 -0.78 16.79 -12.99
N VAL A 113 -1.56 16.10 -13.82
CA VAL A 113 -1.83 16.52 -15.20
C VAL A 113 -2.60 17.84 -15.22
N ALA A 114 -3.69 17.97 -14.46
CA ALA A 114 -4.48 19.20 -14.41
C ALA A 114 -3.63 20.39 -13.93
N PHE A 115 -2.89 20.22 -12.84
CA PHE A 115 -2.04 21.26 -12.25
C PHE A 115 -0.98 21.74 -13.23
N GLU A 116 -0.29 20.82 -13.90
CA GLU A 116 0.75 21.15 -14.87
C GLU A 116 0.18 21.80 -16.14
N THR A 117 -1.02 21.39 -16.55
CA THR A 117 -1.75 21.97 -17.68
C THR A 117 -2.16 23.41 -17.39
N LEU A 118 -2.82 23.65 -16.26
CA LEU A 118 -3.23 24.98 -15.81
C LEU A 118 -2.01 25.90 -15.61
N HIS A 119 -0.91 25.37 -15.06
CA HIS A 119 0.34 26.12 -14.94
C HIS A 119 0.91 26.54 -16.30
N SER A 120 0.88 25.64 -17.29
CA SER A 120 1.28 25.92 -18.66
C SER A 120 0.42 27.03 -19.29
N MET A 121 -0.91 26.92 -19.16
CA MET A 121 -1.86 27.91 -19.68
C MET A 121 -1.68 29.28 -19.05
N ASN A 122 -1.41 29.35 -17.74
CA ASN A 122 -1.13 30.60 -17.04
C ASN A 122 0.21 31.23 -17.47
N ASN A 123 1.11 30.49 -18.10
CA ASN A 123 2.37 31.01 -18.63
C ASN A 123 2.38 31.14 -20.16
N HIS A 124 1.27 30.77 -20.81
CA HIS A 124 1.14 30.83 -22.25
C HIS A 124 1.00 32.29 -22.71
N LYS A 125 2.00 32.77 -23.45
CA LYS A 125 2.07 34.11 -24.01
C LYS A 125 2.08 34.03 -25.53
N SER A 126 0.92 33.80 -26.14
CA SER A 126 0.73 33.91 -27.59
C SER A 126 -0.30 34.99 -27.88
N ARG A 127 -0.03 35.86 -28.85
CA ARG A 127 -1.03 36.84 -29.34
C ARG A 127 -2.06 36.23 -30.29
N LYS A 128 -1.84 35.00 -30.80
CA LYS A 128 -2.66 34.41 -31.87
C LYS A 128 -3.82 33.54 -31.40
N SER A 129 -3.77 32.98 -30.18
CA SER A 129 -4.82 32.07 -29.68
C SER A 129 -4.83 31.99 -28.15
N GLY A 130 -5.97 32.30 -27.54
CA GLY A 130 -6.24 32.03 -26.13
C GLY A 130 -6.81 30.62 -25.91
N PHE A 131 -6.69 30.13 -24.68
CA PHE A 131 -7.24 28.85 -24.24
C PHE A 131 -8.04 29.02 -22.96
N MET A 132 -9.00 28.13 -22.73
CA MET A 132 -9.76 28.05 -21.50
C MET A 132 -9.85 26.62 -20.97
N ALA A 133 -9.97 26.50 -19.65
CA ALA A 133 -10.27 25.27 -18.96
C ALA A 133 -11.58 25.44 -18.19
N VAL A 134 -12.52 24.53 -18.38
CA VAL A 134 -13.85 24.57 -17.76
C VAL A 134 -13.95 23.40 -16.78
N LYS A 135 -14.05 23.71 -15.49
CA LYS A 135 -14.32 22.73 -14.45
C LYS A 135 -15.81 22.72 -14.15
N PHE A 136 -16.44 21.56 -14.16
CA PHE A 136 -17.86 21.40 -13.86
C PHE A 136 -18.10 20.16 -13.00
N ASP A 137 -19.22 20.19 -12.28
CA ASP A 137 -19.69 19.17 -11.34
C ASP A 137 -21.10 18.73 -11.76
N MET A 138 -21.42 17.44 -11.60
CA MET A 138 -22.75 16.92 -11.92
C MET A 138 -23.70 17.04 -10.72
N SER A 139 -24.84 17.68 -10.92
CA SER A 139 -25.90 17.80 -9.91
C SER A 139 -26.54 16.44 -9.63
N LYS A 140 -26.39 15.92 -8.40
CA LYS A 140 -26.98 14.64 -7.98
C LYS A 140 -26.61 13.49 -8.94
N ALA A 141 -25.32 13.34 -9.21
CA ALA A 141 -24.77 12.47 -10.26
C ALA A 141 -25.38 11.05 -10.32
N TYR A 142 -25.59 10.40 -9.17
CA TYR A 142 -26.15 9.04 -9.14
C TYR A 142 -27.67 9.02 -9.27
N ASP A 143 -28.37 10.01 -8.73
CA ASP A 143 -29.84 10.03 -8.69
C ASP A 143 -30.47 10.38 -10.05
N ARG A 144 -29.67 10.90 -10.99
CA ARG A 144 -30.10 11.42 -12.29
C ARG A 144 -29.86 10.51 -13.49
N VAL A 145 -29.18 9.38 -13.31
CA VAL A 145 -28.84 8.49 -14.43
C VAL A 145 -30.11 7.90 -15.05
N GLU A 146 -30.36 8.19 -16.32
CA GLU A 146 -31.48 7.60 -17.05
C GLU A 146 -31.16 6.15 -17.44
N TRP A 147 -32.10 5.25 -17.16
CA TRP A 147 -31.90 3.81 -17.32
C TRP A 147 -31.86 3.38 -18.78
N CYS A 148 -32.69 3.96 -19.63
CA CYS A 148 -32.70 3.67 -21.07
C CYS A 148 -31.35 4.02 -21.72
N PHE A 149 -30.76 5.14 -21.34
CA PHE A 149 -29.44 5.55 -21.80
C PHE A 149 -28.34 4.59 -21.33
N LEU A 150 -28.33 4.23 -20.05
CA LEU A 150 -27.35 3.27 -19.51
C LEU A 150 -27.44 1.92 -20.21
N GLU A 151 -28.65 1.44 -20.46
CA GLU A 151 -28.91 0.19 -21.18
C GLU A 151 -28.35 0.24 -22.61
N GLU A 152 -28.67 1.31 -23.35
CA GLU A 152 -28.22 1.48 -24.73
C GLU A 152 -26.70 1.64 -24.83
N VAL A 153 -26.07 2.34 -23.88
CA VAL A 153 -24.61 2.43 -23.82
C VAL A 153 -23.99 1.03 -23.66
N MET A 154 -24.53 0.19 -22.78
CA MET A 154 -24.03 -1.19 -22.63
C MET A 154 -24.24 -2.02 -23.91
N ARG A 155 -25.40 -1.91 -24.57
CA ARG A 155 -25.65 -2.57 -25.87
C ARG A 155 -24.62 -2.12 -26.90
N ARG A 156 -24.38 -0.81 -27.01
CA ARG A 156 -23.45 -0.24 -28.00
C ARG A 156 -21.99 -0.60 -27.74
N MET A 157 -21.61 -0.83 -26.48
CA MET A 157 -20.30 -1.33 -26.07
C MET A 157 -20.12 -2.84 -26.33
N GLY A 158 -21.17 -3.54 -26.78
CA GLY A 158 -21.11 -4.96 -27.15
C GLY A 158 -21.29 -5.92 -25.97
N PHE A 159 -21.89 -5.47 -24.85
CA PHE A 159 -22.24 -6.38 -23.78
C PHE A 159 -23.31 -7.37 -24.24
N ASN A 160 -23.20 -8.63 -23.81
CA ASN A 160 -24.21 -9.65 -24.07
C ASN A 160 -25.55 -9.28 -23.40
N GLU A 161 -26.67 -9.56 -24.07
CA GLU A 161 -28.02 -9.25 -23.58
C GLU A 161 -28.31 -9.80 -22.18
N GLN A 162 -27.90 -11.04 -21.87
CA GLN A 162 -28.09 -11.62 -20.54
C GLN A 162 -27.35 -10.82 -19.46
N TRP A 163 -26.15 -10.32 -19.78
CA TRP A 163 -25.40 -9.46 -18.88
C TRP A 163 -26.12 -8.12 -18.66
N ILE A 164 -26.64 -7.53 -19.72
CA ILE A 164 -27.42 -6.29 -19.66
C ILE A 164 -28.66 -6.50 -18.80
N THR A 165 -29.41 -7.58 -18.99
CA THR A 165 -30.55 -7.94 -18.14
C THR A 165 -30.16 -8.00 -16.66
N LEU A 166 -29.05 -8.67 -16.32
CA LEU A 166 -28.53 -8.74 -14.94
C LEU A 166 -28.18 -7.37 -14.35
N MET A 167 -27.63 -6.44 -15.15
CA MET A 167 -27.39 -5.07 -14.68
C MET A 167 -28.70 -4.31 -14.51
N MET A 168 -29.64 -4.47 -15.45
CA MET A 168 -30.88 -3.70 -15.47
C MET A 168 -31.86 -4.14 -14.38
N ILE A 169 -31.89 -5.41 -13.98
CA ILE A 169 -32.69 -5.82 -12.81
C ILE A 169 -32.19 -5.17 -11.52
N CYS A 170 -30.87 -4.95 -11.37
CA CYS A 170 -30.32 -4.27 -10.21
C CYS A 170 -30.81 -2.83 -10.08
N VAL A 171 -31.04 -2.13 -11.20
CA VAL A 171 -31.43 -0.70 -11.15
C VAL A 171 -32.93 -0.50 -11.29
N LYS A 172 -33.63 -1.30 -12.12
CA LYS A 172 -35.06 -1.13 -12.42
C LYS A 172 -36.00 -1.70 -11.36
N THR A 173 -35.62 -2.79 -10.69
CA THR A 173 -36.56 -3.54 -9.81
C THR A 173 -36.46 -3.17 -8.32
N VAL A 174 -35.66 -2.15 -7.99
CA VAL A 174 -35.45 -1.71 -6.60
C VAL A 174 -36.64 -0.92 -6.08
N SER A 175 -36.94 -1.05 -4.78
CA SER A 175 -37.87 -0.17 -4.07
C SER A 175 -37.18 0.45 -2.85
N TYR A 176 -37.59 1.65 -2.47
CA TYR A 176 -36.96 2.43 -1.41
C TYR A 176 -37.94 2.84 -0.31
N SER A 177 -37.42 2.93 0.92
CA SER A 177 -38.01 3.66 2.04
C SER A 177 -36.95 4.60 2.63
N VAL A 178 -37.35 5.80 3.06
CA VAL A 178 -36.41 6.80 3.61
C VAL A 178 -36.38 6.70 5.12
N LEU A 179 -35.19 6.62 5.73
CA LEU A 179 -35.05 6.64 7.18
C LEU A 179 -35.19 8.06 7.70
N VAL A 180 -36.23 8.32 8.49
CA VAL A 180 -36.43 9.57 9.23
C VAL A 180 -36.32 9.23 10.71
N ASN A 181 -35.33 9.82 11.38
CA ASN A 181 -35.01 9.52 12.79
C ASN A 181 -34.76 8.02 13.08
N GLY A 182 -34.27 7.27 12.09
CA GLY A 182 -34.00 5.84 12.20
C GLY A 182 -35.15 4.94 11.77
N GLU A 183 -36.35 5.48 11.60
CA GLU A 183 -37.54 4.72 11.21
C GLU A 183 -37.80 4.82 9.69
N PRO A 184 -38.14 3.72 9.02
CA PRO A 184 -38.49 3.74 7.60
C PRO A 184 -39.82 4.44 7.36
N GLN A 185 -39.80 5.45 6.49
CA GLN A 185 -40.96 6.25 6.11
C GLN A 185 -41.20 6.19 4.60
N GLY A 186 -42.45 5.93 4.24
CA GLY A 186 -42.92 5.79 2.86
C GLY A 186 -42.34 4.57 2.14
N MET A 187 -42.89 4.28 0.97
CA MET A 187 -42.35 3.29 0.04
C MET A 187 -42.55 3.80 -1.38
N PHE A 188 -41.50 3.80 -2.18
CA PHE A 188 -41.59 4.25 -3.57
C PHE A 188 -40.65 3.45 -4.48
N GLN A 189 -41.00 3.40 -5.76
CA GLN A 189 -40.16 2.85 -6.82
C GLN A 189 -39.52 4.01 -7.59
N PRO A 190 -38.19 4.02 -7.78
CA PRO A 190 -37.55 5.02 -8.62
C PRO A 190 -37.89 4.79 -10.10
N SER A 191 -37.85 5.84 -10.91
CA SER A 191 -37.90 5.76 -12.37
C SER A 191 -36.53 5.96 -13.03
N ARG A 192 -35.53 6.39 -12.25
CA ARG A 192 -34.16 6.68 -12.68
C ARG A 192 -33.19 6.64 -11.50
N GLY A 193 -31.90 6.72 -11.82
CA GLY A 193 -30.81 6.78 -10.88
C GLY A 193 -30.26 5.42 -10.47
N ILE A 194 -29.15 5.43 -9.75
CA ILE A 194 -28.42 4.24 -9.29
C ILE A 194 -28.08 4.36 -7.79
N ARG A 195 -27.97 3.22 -7.10
CA ARG A 195 -27.82 3.17 -5.64
C ARG A 195 -26.51 3.76 -5.14
N GLN A 196 -26.59 4.77 -4.27
CA GLN A 196 -25.40 5.33 -3.63
C GLN A 196 -24.98 4.50 -2.41
N GLY A 197 -24.05 3.56 -2.60
CA GLY A 197 -23.61 2.63 -1.56
C GLY A 197 -23.55 1.17 -2.03
N ASP A 198 -24.09 0.91 -3.22
CA ASP A 198 -24.00 -0.39 -3.90
C ASP A 198 -22.59 -0.58 -4.53
N PRO A 199 -21.93 -1.74 -4.33
CA PRO A 199 -20.70 -2.09 -5.01
C PRO A 199 -20.69 -1.96 -6.54
N LEU A 200 -21.84 -2.11 -7.20
CA LEU A 200 -21.94 -2.10 -8.67
C LEU A 200 -22.09 -0.69 -9.25
N SER A 201 -22.83 0.20 -8.58
CA SER A 201 -23.20 1.53 -9.09
C SER A 201 -22.03 2.42 -9.53
N PRO A 202 -20.88 2.48 -8.84
CA PRO A 202 -19.75 3.29 -9.31
C PRO A 202 -19.28 2.92 -10.71
N PHE A 203 -19.35 1.63 -11.08
CA PHE A 203 -18.91 1.16 -12.39
C PHE A 203 -19.95 1.42 -13.47
N LEU A 204 -21.25 1.29 -13.15
CA LEU A 204 -22.33 1.68 -14.05
C LEU A 204 -22.29 3.20 -14.35
N PHE A 205 -21.93 4.01 -13.34
CA PHE A 205 -21.72 5.43 -13.54
C PHE A 205 -20.58 5.72 -14.53
N LEU A 206 -19.48 4.96 -14.47
CA LEU A 206 -18.40 5.10 -15.45
C LEU A 206 -18.88 4.83 -16.88
N LEU A 207 -19.68 3.77 -17.08
CA LEU A 207 -20.26 3.47 -18.39
C LEU A 207 -21.14 4.64 -18.88
N CYS A 208 -21.98 5.20 -18.01
CA CYS A 208 -22.77 6.39 -18.33
C CYS A 208 -21.88 7.56 -18.80
N THR A 209 -20.77 7.83 -18.10
CA THR A 209 -19.83 8.91 -18.48
C THR A 209 -19.09 8.68 -19.79
N GLU A 210 -19.01 7.43 -20.30
CA GLU A 210 -18.40 7.16 -21.61
C GLU A 210 -19.19 7.80 -22.78
N GLY A 211 -20.49 8.06 -22.59
CA GLY A 211 -21.27 8.82 -23.56
C GLY A 211 -20.76 10.25 -23.73
N LEU A 212 -20.45 10.95 -22.63
CA LEU A 212 -19.87 12.29 -22.67
C LEU A 212 -18.48 12.28 -23.31
N ASN A 213 -17.62 11.34 -22.91
CA ASN A 213 -16.30 11.14 -23.52
C ASN A 213 -16.42 10.94 -25.05
N SER A 214 -17.35 10.08 -25.49
CA SER A 214 -17.57 9.79 -26.90
C SER A 214 -17.99 11.02 -27.71
N LEU A 215 -18.86 11.87 -27.14
CA LEU A 215 -19.26 13.14 -27.76
C LEU A 215 -18.08 14.11 -27.90
N ILE A 216 -17.24 14.23 -26.86
CA ILE A 216 -16.06 15.10 -26.88
C ILE A 216 -15.02 14.60 -27.90
N VAL A 217 -14.74 13.30 -27.91
CA VAL A 217 -13.79 12.68 -28.86
C VAL A 217 -14.29 12.82 -30.29
N LYS A 218 -15.60 12.70 -30.53
CA LYS A 218 -16.20 12.96 -31.85
C LYS A 218 -15.96 14.42 -32.28
N ALA A 219 -16.24 15.38 -31.41
CA ALA A 219 -16.02 16.80 -31.69
C ALA A 219 -14.53 17.13 -31.90
N GLU A 220 -13.62 16.43 -31.22
CA GLU A 220 -12.18 16.54 -31.46
C GLU A 220 -11.77 16.02 -32.84
N ARG A 221 -12.26 14.83 -33.23
CA ARG A 221 -11.98 14.23 -34.55
C ARG A 221 -12.51 15.09 -35.70
N GLU A 222 -13.66 15.70 -35.52
CA GLU A 222 -14.30 16.60 -36.50
C GLU A 222 -13.66 18.00 -36.51
N GLY A 223 -12.71 18.30 -35.61
CA GLY A 223 -12.02 19.59 -35.56
C GLY A 223 -12.84 20.71 -34.91
N PHE A 224 -13.95 20.41 -34.24
CA PHE A 224 -14.73 21.40 -33.52
C PHE A 224 -14.16 21.74 -32.13
N ILE A 225 -13.42 20.82 -31.51
CA ILE A 225 -12.71 21.06 -30.25
C ILE A 225 -11.24 20.69 -30.43
N HIS A 226 -10.33 21.60 -30.14
CA HIS A 226 -8.90 21.36 -30.40
C HIS A 226 -8.10 20.90 -29.18
N GLY A 227 -8.65 21.05 -27.98
CA GLY A 227 -7.94 20.77 -26.73
C GLY A 227 -6.77 21.72 -26.46
N TYR A 228 -5.94 21.34 -25.49
CA TYR A 228 -4.69 22.02 -25.15
C TYR A 228 -3.54 21.02 -25.06
N SER A 229 -2.36 21.37 -25.57
CA SER A 229 -1.15 20.54 -25.44
C SER A 229 -0.06 21.31 -24.73
N LEU A 230 0.65 20.63 -23.82
CA LEU A 230 1.73 21.21 -23.02
C LEU A 230 3.04 21.34 -23.81
N SER A 231 3.16 20.68 -24.96
CA SER A 231 4.37 20.63 -25.79
C SER A 231 4.00 20.34 -27.24
N LYS A 232 4.77 20.84 -28.22
CA LYS A 232 4.44 20.72 -29.66
C LYS A 232 4.25 19.27 -30.16
N GLY A 233 4.86 18.27 -29.53
CA GLY A 233 4.69 16.84 -29.83
C GLY A 233 4.00 16.03 -28.72
N GLY A 234 3.33 16.71 -27.77
CA GLY A 234 2.63 16.06 -26.65
C GLY A 234 1.17 15.75 -26.96
N PRO A 235 0.54 14.86 -26.17
CA PRO A 235 -0.88 14.56 -26.33
C PRO A 235 -1.73 15.82 -26.19
N LYS A 236 -2.73 15.98 -27.06
CA LYS A 236 -3.75 17.01 -26.92
C LYS A 236 -4.72 16.57 -25.83
N LEU A 237 -4.87 17.39 -24.81
CA LEU A 237 -5.81 17.17 -23.72
C LEU A 237 -7.08 17.93 -24.07
N THR A 238 -8.17 17.21 -24.32
CA THR A 238 -9.51 17.79 -24.41
C THR A 238 -10.22 17.73 -23.07
N HIS A 239 -10.00 16.67 -22.28
CA HIS A 239 -10.70 16.48 -21.01
C HIS A 239 -9.96 15.59 -20.01
N LEU A 240 -10.29 15.77 -18.72
CA LEU A 240 -9.90 14.95 -17.58
C LEU A 240 -11.14 14.66 -16.74
N LEU A 241 -11.48 13.38 -16.59
CA LEU A 241 -12.63 12.94 -15.80
C LEU A 241 -12.16 12.22 -14.54
N PHE A 242 -12.81 12.54 -13.42
CA PHE A 242 -12.71 11.78 -12.19
C PHE A 242 -14.11 11.60 -11.60
N ALA A 243 -14.80 10.53 -12.02
CA ALA A 243 -16.21 10.34 -11.72
C ALA A 243 -17.03 11.57 -12.15
N ASP A 244 -17.66 12.29 -11.22
CA ASP A 244 -18.46 13.49 -11.45
C ASP A 244 -17.64 14.79 -11.58
N ASP A 245 -16.42 14.83 -11.03
CA ASP A 245 -15.51 15.97 -11.14
C ASP A 245 -14.82 15.97 -12.52
N SER A 246 -15.14 16.94 -13.36
CA SER A 246 -14.67 17.00 -14.75
C SER A 246 -13.97 18.32 -15.08
N ILE A 247 -12.88 18.25 -15.86
CA ILE A 247 -12.22 19.42 -16.44
C ILE A 247 -12.13 19.24 -17.96
N LEU A 248 -12.58 20.25 -18.70
CA LEU A 248 -12.45 20.33 -20.16
C LEU A 248 -11.46 21.42 -20.54
N PHE A 249 -10.75 21.23 -21.65
CA PHE A 249 -9.78 22.15 -22.21
C PHE A 249 -10.12 22.41 -23.68
N CYS A 250 -10.16 23.68 -24.07
CA CYS A 250 -10.45 24.10 -25.45
C CYS A 250 -9.89 25.51 -25.70
N ARG A 251 -9.99 25.99 -26.94
CA ARG A 251 -9.62 27.38 -27.25
C ARG A 251 -10.65 28.34 -26.65
N SER A 252 -10.20 29.50 -26.18
CA SER A 252 -11.09 30.55 -25.68
C SER A 252 -11.61 31.37 -26.86
N ASN A 253 -12.57 30.81 -27.60
CA ASN A 253 -13.31 31.50 -28.66
C ASN A 253 -14.79 31.09 -28.62
N ARG A 254 -15.64 31.91 -29.23
CA ARG A 254 -17.10 31.69 -29.24
C ARG A 254 -17.50 30.35 -29.87
N SER A 255 -16.83 29.93 -30.94
CA SER A 255 -17.18 28.70 -31.68
C SER A 255 -16.98 27.43 -30.85
N GLU A 256 -15.80 27.25 -30.24
CA GLU A 256 -15.53 26.09 -29.38
C GLU A 256 -16.37 26.15 -28.09
N CYS A 257 -16.61 27.36 -27.55
CA CYS A 257 -17.48 27.55 -26.39
C CYS A 257 -18.92 27.12 -26.69
N GLN A 258 -19.48 27.53 -27.83
CA GLN A 258 -20.84 27.14 -28.22
C GLN A 258 -20.93 25.64 -28.45
N LYS A 259 -19.97 25.06 -29.19
CA LYS A 259 -19.96 23.62 -29.42
C LYS A 259 -19.89 22.83 -28.12
N LEU A 260 -19.10 23.32 -27.16
CA LEU A 260 -19.03 22.71 -25.84
C LEU A 260 -20.40 22.72 -25.16
N LEU A 261 -21.12 23.85 -25.15
CA LEU A 261 -22.46 23.92 -24.58
C LEU A 261 -23.44 22.98 -25.30
N ASP A 262 -23.35 22.85 -26.63
CA ASP A 262 -24.21 21.94 -27.40
C ASP A 262 -23.96 20.47 -27.01
N ILE A 263 -22.69 20.07 -26.85
CA ILE A 263 -22.32 18.71 -26.40
C ILE A 263 -22.88 18.43 -25.01
N LEU A 264 -22.72 19.40 -24.11
CA LEU A 264 -23.19 19.27 -22.74
C LEU A 264 -24.72 19.18 -22.69
N ALA A 265 -25.43 20.04 -23.42
CA ALA A 265 -26.89 20.02 -23.51
C ALA A 265 -27.40 18.70 -24.10
N LEU A 266 -26.77 18.19 -25.17
CA LEU A 266 -27.12 16.90 -25.74
C LEU A 266 -26.90 15.77 -24.73
N TYR A 267 -25.78 15.78 -24.00
CA TYR A 267 -25.52 14.79 -22.96
C TYR A 267 -26.52 14.89 -21.81
N GLU A 268 -26.92 16.09 -21.38
CA GLU A 268 -27.95 16.28 -20.34
C GLU A 268 -29.30 15.68 -20.76
N ILE A 269 -29.71 15.90 -22.01
CA ILE A 269 -30.97 15.37 -22.55
C ILE A 269 -30.96 13.85 -22.60
N LEU A 270 -29.87 13.25 -23.11
CA LEU A 270 -29.79 11.80 -23.31
C LEU A 270 -29.57 11.03 -22.01
N SER A 271 -28.67 11.49 -21.14
CA SER A 271 -28.25 10.75 -19.94
C SER A 271 -29.07 11.10 -18.69
N GLY A 272 -29.84 12.19 -18.74
CA GLY A 272 -30.51 12.84 -17.61
C GLY A 272 -29.58 13.52 -16.60
N GLN A 273 -28.26 13.43 -16.79
CA GLN A 273 -27.30 14.19 -16.01
C GLN A 273 -27.57 15.69 -16.16
N LYS A 274 -27.16 16.48 -15.16
CA LYS A 274 -27.33 17.93 -15.19
C LYS A 274 -26.12 18.61 -14.56
N ILE A 275 -25.57 19.60 -15.23
CA ILE A 275 -24.44 20.37 -14.74
C ILE A 275 -24.88 21.26 -13.58
N ASN A 276 -24.04 21.29 -12.54
CA ASN A 276 -24.19 22.21 -11.43
C ASN A 276 -23.53 23.55 -11.75
N ARG A 277 -24.30 24.47 -12.34
CA ARG A 277 -23.80 25.81 -12.71
C ARG A 277 -23.20 26.59 -11.53
N GLY A 278 -23.70 26.39 -10.31
CA GLY A 278 -23.17 27.04 -9.11
C GLY A 278 -21.80 26.54 -8.66
N LYS A 279 -21.35 25.39 -9.18
CA LYS A 279 -20.01 24.84 -8.95
C LYS A 279 -19.13 24.84 -10.20
N THR A 280 -19.69 25.21 -11.35
CA THR A 280 -18.94 25.34 -12.59
C THR A 280 -18.05 26.57 -12.52
N SER A 281 -16.81 26.44 -12.98
CA SER A 281 -15.82 27.51 -12.97
C SER A 281 -14.97 27.47 -14.24
N ILE A 282 -14.59 28.64 -14.72
CA ILE A 282 -13.76 28.81 -15.93
C ILE A 282 -12.41 29.40 -15.54
N PHE A 283 -11.36 28.89 -16.18
CA PHE A 283 -10.01 29.41 -16.12
C PHE A 283 -9.53 29.80 -17.51
N PHE A 284 -9.02 31.03 -17.66
CA PHE A 284 -8.49 31.54 -18.93
C PHE A 284 -6.96 31.58 -18.94
N SER A 285 -6.39 31.32 -20.11
CA SER A 285 -4.97 31.55 -20.38
C SER A 285 -4.63 33.05 -20.32
N LYS A 286 -3.37 33.40 -20.04
CA LYS A 286 -2.92 34.81 -20.08
C LYS A 286 -3.07 35.46 -21.47
N SER A 287 -3.10 34.66 -22.52
CA SER A 287 -3.31 35.09 -23.90
C SER A 287 -4.76 35.45 -24.26
N THR A 288 -5.74 35.16 -23.38
CA THR A 288 -7.15 35.47 -23.64
C THR A 288 -7.43 36.94 -23.31
N THR A 289 -7.92 37.69 -24.29
CA THR A 289 -8.29 39.11 -24.19
C THR A 289 -9.49 39.32 -23.25
N GLU A 290 -9.59 40.48 -22.62
CA GLU A 290 -10.67 40.75 -21.66
C GLU A 290 -12.05 40.70 -22.31
N ASP A 291 -12.21 41.27 -23.51
CA ASP A 291 -13.46 41.22 -24.28
C ASP A 291 -13.94 39.78 -24.51
N MET A 292 -13.01 38.89 -24.86
CA MET A 292 -13.31 37.48 -25.08
C MET A 292 -13.68 36.75 -23.78
N ARG A 293 -13.10 37.17 -22.63
CA ARG A 293 -13.49 36.62 -21.33
C ARG A 293 -14.92 37.03 -20.98
N ILE A 294 -15.27 38.29 -21.20
CA ILE A 294 -16.63 38.81 -20.96
C ILE A 294 -17.62 38.05 -21.84
N GLU A 295 -17.37 37.95 -23.15
CA GLU A 295 -18.23 37.22 -24.08
C GLU A 295 -18.46 35.76 -23.66
N ILE A 296 -17.38 35.04 -23.30
CA ILE A 296 -17.49 33.63 -22.88
C ILE A 296 -18.26 33.50 -21.55
N LYS A 297 -18.10 34.44 -20.61
CA LYS A 297 -18.86 34.43 -19.35
C LYS A 297 -20.34 34.63 -19.58
N GLU A 298 -20.72 35.53 -20.48
CA GLU A 298 -22.11 35.77 -20.85
C GLU A 298 -22.72 34.53 -21.50
N VAL A 299 -22.01 33.91 -22.44
CA VAL A 299 -22.46 32.70 -23.15
C VAL A 299 -22.62 31.50 -22.19
N MET A 300 -21.68 31.28 -21.27
CA MET A 300 -21.77 30.15 -20.33
C MET A 300 -22.66 30.43 -19.11
N GLY A 301 -22.91 31.70 -18.78
CA GLY A 301 -23.69 32.10 -17.60
C GLY A 301 -23.06 31.65 -16.28
N VAL A 302 -21.72 31.70 -16.17
CA VAL A 302 -20.97 31.29 -14.98
C VAL A 302 -19.94 32.35 -14.57
N PRO A 303 -19.67 32.51 -13.26
CA PRO A 303 -18.70 33.48 -12.77
C PRO A 303 -17.27 33.11 -13.17
N GLU A 304 -16.42 34.11 -13.45
CA GLU A 304 -14.97 33.92 -13.55
C GLU A 304 -14.37 33.84 -12.15
N ILE A 305 -13.50 32.87 -11.93
CA ILE A 305 -12.76 32.75 -10.68
C ILE A 305 -11.33 33.27 -10.89
N LEU A 306 -11.02 34.40 -10.26
CA LEU A 306 -9.69 35.05 -10.29
C LEU A 306 -8.65 34.31 -9.41
N HIS A 307 -9.08 33.55 -8.39
CA HIS A 307 -8.21 32.80 -7.48
C HIS A 307 -8.75 31.40 -7.17
N TYR A 308 -7.93 30.38 -7.41
CA TYR A 308 -8.32 28.96 -7.51
C TYR A 308 -9.16 28.39 -6.37
N ASP A 309 -10.29 27.82 -6.76
CA ASP A 309 -10.95 26.72 -6.05
C ASP A 309 -10.10 25.44 -6.07
N LYS A 310 -10.33 24.57 -5.08
CA LYS A 310 -9.67 23.26 -4.97
C LYS A 310 -10.14 22.34 -6.12
N TYR A 311 -9.21 21.61 -6.73
CA TYR A 311 -9.53 20.48 -7.62
C TYR A 311 -9.19 19.17 -6.90
N LEU A 312 -10.18 18.28 -6.77
CA LEU A 312 -10.06 17.02 -6.03
C LEU A 312 -9.50 17.22 -4.61
N GLY A 313 -9.83 18.35 -3.98
CA GLY A 313 -9.40 18.70 -2.62
C GLY A 313 -8.01 19.34 -2.50
N LEU A 314 -7.25 19.50 -3.57
CA LEU A 314 -5.92 20.14 -3.58
C LEU A 314 -5.94 21.51 -4.30
N PRO A 315 -5.02 22.42 -3.96
CA PRO A 315 -4.92 23.71 -4.64
C PRO A 315 -4.55 23.51 -6.11
N SER A 316 -5.33 24.13 -7.00
CA SER A 316 -5.19 23.98 -8.46
C SER A 316 -4.02 24.78 -9.05
N LEU A 317 -3.52 25.82 -8.35
CA LEU A 317 -2.18 26.38 -8.51
C LEU A 317 -1.54 26.69 -7.16
N VAL A 318 -0.22 26.57 -7.11
CA VAL A 318 0.61 27.02 -5.99
C VAL A 318 1.37 28.26 -6.45
N GLY A 319 1.05 29.40 -5.84
CA GLY A 319 1.69 30.69 -6.12
C GLY A 319 3.09 30.82 -5.51
N ARG A 320 3.63 32.04 -5.49
CA ARG A 320 4.96 32.32 -4.89
C ARG A 320 4.97 32.05 -3.37
N ASN A 321 3.86 32.33 -2.67
CA ASN A 321 3.72 32.04 -1.24
C ASN A 321 3.23 30.59 -1.03
N LYS A 322 4.20 29.69 -0.91
CA LYS A 322 3.96 28.26 -0.70
C LYS A 322 3.34 27.96 0.67
N ASN A 323 3.71 28.69 1.70
CA ASN A 323 3.22 28.47 3.06
C ASN A 323 1.70 28.72 3.13
N ALA A 324 1.25 29.86 2.61
CA ALA A 324 -0.17 30.20 2.53
C ALA A 324 -1.00 29.17 1.73
N SER A 325 -0.40 28.56 0.70
CA SER A 325 -1.09 27.56 -0.14
C SER A 325 -1.40 26.25 0.61
N PHE A 326 -0.71 25.97 1.72
CA PHE A 326 -0.82 24.70 2.46
C PHE A 326 -1.19 24.85 3.94
N ASP A 327 -1.36 26.09 4.44
CA ASP A 327 -1.70 26.36 5.85
C ASP A 327 -3.00 25.68 6.32
N TYR A 328 -3.97 25.46 5.42
CA TYR A 328 -5.20 24.74 5.72
C TYR A 328 -4.96 23.32 6.28
N ILE A 329 -3.80 22.70 5.99
CA ILE A 329 -3.42 21.37 6.51
C ILE A 329 -3.17 21.48 8.01
N LYS A 330 -2.39 22.47 8.43
CA LYS A 330 -2.11 22.77 9.84
C LYS A 330 -3.40 23.08 10.58
N GLU A 331 -4.28 23.89 10.02
CA GLU A 331 -5.58 24.20 10.63
C GLU A 331 -6.48 22.97 10.82
N ARG A 332 -6.47 22.04 9.86
CA ARG A 332 -7.22 20.77 9.99
C ARG A 332 -6.63 19.88 11.08
N VAL A 333 -5.30 19.82 11.18
CA VAL A 333 -4.62 19.10 12.27
C VAL A 333 -4.97 19.74 13.61
N TRP A 334 -4.79 21.06 13.72
CA TRP A 334 -5.07 21.83 14.93
C TRP A 334 -6.50 21.60 15.45
N ARG A 335 -7.52 21.76 14.60
CA ARG A 335 -8.92 21.52 14.97
C ARG A 335 -9.15 20.11 15.53
N LYS A 336 -8.57 19.08 14.89
CA LYS A 336 -8.71 17.70 15.39
C LYS A 336 -8.04 17.48 16.74
N LEU A 337 -6.91 18.11 16.98
CA LEU A 337 -6.23 18.02 18.27
C LEU A 337 -7.03 18.72 19.37
N GLN A 338 -7.57 19.91 19.10
CA GLN A 338 -8.45 20.63 20.03
C GLN A 338 -9.69 19.81 20.41
N ASP A 339 -10.40 19.25 19.43
CA ASP A 339 -11.57 18.36 19.66
C ASP A 339 -11.26 17.14 20.55
N TRP A 340 -9.99 16.73 20.64
CA TRP A 340 -9.55 15.56 21.41
C TRP A 340 -8.92 15.91 22.75
N GLU A 341 -8.37 17.12 22.91
CA GLU A 341 -7.88 17.60 24.19
C GLU A 341 -9.02 17.71 25.22
N GLU A 342 -10.24 17.95 24.75
CA GLU A 342 -11.44 17.91 25.58
C GLU A 342 -11.81 16.50 26.07
N LYS A 343 -11.29 15.44 25.44
CA LYS A 343 -11.60 14.04 25.76
C LYS A 343 -10.52 13.44 26.69
N LEU A 344 -10.95 12.66 27.70
CA LEU A 344 -10.05 11.95 28.61
C LEU A 344 -9.38 10.74 27.93
N LEU A 345 -8.40 10.99 27.06
CA LEU A 345 -7.70 9.97 26.28
C LEU A 345 -6.46 9.44 27.02
N SER A 346 -6.33 8.11 27.06
CA SER A 346 -5.09 7.45 27.46
C SER A 346 -3.97 7.70 26.44
N GLN A 347 -2.71 7.55 26.85
CA GLN A 347 -1.59 7.73 25.92
C GLN A 347 -1.61 6.75 24.74
N ALA A 348 -1.99 5.50 24.98
CA ALA A 348 -2.18 4.53 23.92
C ALA A 348 -3.28 4.98 22.93
N GLY A 349 -4.36 5.61 23.42
CA GLY A 349 -5.40 6.18 22.58
C GLY A 349 -4.91 7.34 21.71
N ARG A 350 -4.09 8.24 22.27
CA ARG A 350 -3.47 9.33 21.50
C ARG A 350 -2.54 8.80 20.41
N GLU A 351 -1.82 7.71 20.66
CA GLU A 351 -0.92 7.09 19.68
C GLU A 351 -1.69 6.69 18.42
N VAL A 352 -2.83 6.05 18.64
CA VAL A 352 -3.73 5.58 17.58
C VAL A 352 -4.27 6.77 16.79
N LEU A 353 -4.76 7.82 17.45
CA LEU A 353 -5.32 9.00 16.79
C LEU A 353 -4.27 9.77 15.98
N ILE A 354 -3.06 9.95 16.52
CA ILE A 354 -1.96 10.61 15.81
C ILE A 354 -1.65 9.87 14.50
N LYS A 355 -1.48 8.55 14.57
CA LYS A 355 -1.10 7.74 13.39
C LYS A 355 -2.24 7.60 12.38
N ALA A 356 -3.44 7.30 12.85
CA ALA A 356 -4.58 6.98 12.00
C ALA A 356 -5.21 8.23 11.37
N VAL A 357 -5.11 9.38 12.04
CA VAL A 357 -5.78 10.62 11.61
C VAL A 357 -4.77 11.73 11.35
N VAL A 358 -3.99 12.15 12.35
CA VAL A 358 -3.16 13.37 12.22
C VAL A 358 -2.09 13.23 11.14
N GLN A 359 -1.33 12.14 11.15
CA GLN A 359 -0.30 11.87 10.14
C GLN A 359 -0.90 11.44 8.79
N ALA A 360 -2.17 11.07 8.76
CA ALA A 360 -2.89 10.73 7.52
C ALA A 360 -3.38 11.99 6.78
N ILE A 361 -3.79 13.05 7.49
CA ILE A 361 -4.28 14.32 6.91
C ILE A 361 -3.37 14.87 5.80
N PRO A 362 -2.04 15.05 6.00
CA PRO A 362 -1.18 15.63 4.97
C PRO A 362 -0.79 14.64 3.86
N THR A 363 -1.02 13.33 4.04
CA THR A 363 -0.52 12.28 3.14
C THR A 363 -0.98 12.51 1.70
N PHE A 364 -2.23 12.94 1.53
CA PHE A 364 -2.79 13.18 0.20
C PHE A 364 -2.08 14.34 -0.52
N THR A 365 -1.89 15.48 0.14
CA THR A 365 -1.16 16.62 -0.43
C THR A 365 0.31 16.30 -0.67
N MET A 366 0.96 15.62 0.28
CA MET A 366 2.36 15.18 0.17
C MET A 366 2.61 14.21 -0.99
N SER A 367 1.58 13.52 -1.47
CA SER A 367 1.71 12.63 -2.63
C SER A 367 1.91 13.35 -3.97
N CYS A 368 1.57 14.65 -4.02
CA CYS A 368 1.66 15.49 -5.22
C CYS A 368 2.66 16.65 -5.06
N PHE A 369 2.86 17.14 -3.84
CA PHE A 369 3.66 18.32 -3.55
C PHE A 369 4.67 18.08 -2.43
N LYS A 370 5.84 18.71 -2.54
CA LYS A 370 6.77 18.86 -1.42
C LYS A 370 6.25 19.96 -0.52
N LEU A 371 5.92 19.65 0.73
CA LEU A 371 5.53 20.66 1.70
C LEU A 371 6.76 21.45 2.18
N PRO A 372 6.59 22.75 2.49
CA PRO A 372 7.65 23.53 3.12
C PRO A 372 8.11 22.89 4.44
N MET A 373 9.42 22.88 4.70
CA MET A 373 9.98 22.31 5.94
C MET A 373 9.36 22.94 7.19
N GLY A 374 9.19 24.27 7.20
CA GLY A 374 8.56 24.97 8.32
C GLY A 374 7.15 24.48 8.65
N LEU A 375 6.34 24.17 7.63
CA LEU A 375 4.99 23.61 7.82
C LEU A 375 5.04 22.20 8.42
N CYS A 376 5.96 21.35 7.94
CA CYS A 376 6.19 20.02 8.53
C CYS A 376 6.58 20.15 10.01
N ASP A 377 7.53 21.03 10.33
CA ASP A 377 8.00 21.26 11.70
C ASP A 377 6.89 21.79 12.61
N GLU A 378 6.04 22.69 12.12
CA GLU A 378 4.86 23.20 12.83
C GLU A 378 3.87 22.08 13.16
N ILE A 379 3.52 21.24 12.18
CA ILE A 379 2.63 20.10 12.41
C ILE A 379 3.25 19.11 13.41
N GLU A 380 4.54 18.83 13.29
CA GLU A 380 5.25 17.97 14.25
C GLU A 380 5.33 18.59 15.65
N LYS A 381 5.44 19.92 15.77
CA LYS A 381 5.32 20.62 17.07
C LYS A 381 3.93 20.39 17.68
N LEU A 382 2.87 20.48 16.88
CA LEU A 382 1.50 20.19 17.34
C LEU A 382 1.34 18.75 17.81
N ILE A 383 1.85 17.78 17.05
CA ILE A 383 1.81 16.36 17.43
C ILE A 383 2.56 16.12 18.75
N ARG A 384 3.75 16.71 18.91
CA ARG A 384 4.56 16.60 20.13
C ARG A 384 3.84 17.17 21.35
N ARG A 385 3.24 18.35 21.21
CA ARG A 385 2.45 18.99 22.27
C ARG A 385 1.25 18.13 22.64
N PHE A 386 0.50 17.62 21.67
CA PHE A 386 -0.65 16.75 21.95
C PHE A 386 -0.24 15.42 22.59
N TRP A 387 0.86 14.81 22.14
CA TRP A 387 1.35 13.55 22.71
C TRP A 387 1.79 13.72 24.17
N TRP A 388 2.61 14.73 24.48
CA TRP A 388 3.14 14.93 25.84
C TRP A 388 2.24 15.79 26.75
N GLY A 389 1.31 16.54 26.17
CA GLY A 389 0.44 17.49 26.88
C GLY A 389 -0.70 16.83 27.67
N GLN A 390 -1.41 17.60 28.46
CA GLN A 390 -2.70 17.24 29.09
C GLN A 390 -3.57 18.51 29.09
N ARG A 391 -4.84 18.42 29.50
CA ARG A 391 -5.76 19.60 29.54
C ARG A 391 -5.07 20.84 30.14
N GLY A 392 -5.24 21.98 29.48
CA GLY A 392 -4.77 23.30 29.92
C GLY A 392 -3.49 23.81 29.24
N ASP A 393 -3.20 25.09 29.41
CA ASP A 393 -2.15 25.83 28.67
C ASP A 393 -0.72 25.72 29.28
N ARG A 394 -0.46 24.69 30.10
CA ARG A 394 0.84 24.54 30.77
C ARG A 394 1.85 23.83 29.87
N ARG A 395 2.99 24.49 29.62
CA ARG A 395 4.16 23.91 28.91
C ARG A 395 4.63 22.64 29.64
N LYS A 396 4.55 21.48 28.98
CA LYS A 396 4.93 20.17 29.55
C LYS A 396 6.26 19.65 29.00
N ILE A 397 6.88 18.76 29.78
CA ILE A 397 8.18 18.17 29.50
C ILE A 397 8.05 17.11 28.40
N HIS A 398 8.83 17.27 27.34
CA HIS A 398 9.03 16.24 26.33
C HIS A 398 10.10 15.26 26.83
N TRP A 399 9.68 14.06 27.25
CA TRP A 399 10.58 13.09 27.89
C TRP A 399 11.55 12.41 26.92
N VAL A 400 11.12 12.20 25.68
CA VAL A 400 11.91 11.52 24.63
C VAL A 400 12.03 12.45 23.42
N ARG A 401 13.21 12.48 22.81
CA ARG A 401 13.50 13.22 21.57
C ARG A 401 12.59 12.74 20.43
N TRP A 402 12.24 13.64 19.52
CA TRP A 402 11.26 13.35 18.47
C TRP A 402 11.75 12.29 17.48
N GLU A 403 13.03 12.34 17.13
CA GLU A 403 13.66 11.43 16.19
C GLU A 403 13.59 9.98 16.72
N GLU A 404 13.74 9.81 18.03
CA GLU A 404 13.57 8.53 18.72
C GLU A 404 12.11 8.06 18.75
N MET A 405 11.15 8.99 18.86
CA MET A 405 9.72 8.66 18.76
C MET A 405 9.33 8.18 17.36
N CYS A 406 10.05 8.66 16.33
CA CYS A 406 9.83 8.31 14.93
C CYS A 406 10.46 6.96 14.52
N LYS A 407 11.29 6.35 15.38
CA LYS A 407 11.82 5.00 15.14
C LYS A 407 10.71 3.94 15.18
N PRO A 408 10.87 2.79 14.49
CA PRO A 408 9.98 1.66 14.62
C PRO A 408 9.82 1.18 16.07
N LYS A 409 8.68 0.56 16.40
CA LYS A 409 8.46 -0.06 17.72
C LYS A 409 9.50 -1.13 18.05
N SER A 410 9.99 -1.85 17.04
CA SER A 410 11.07 -2.84 17.18
C SER A 410 12.42 -2.25 17.58
N GLU A 411 12.60 -0.93 17.41
CA GLU A 411 13.82 -0.19 17.76
C GLU A 411 13.59 0.76 18.94
N GLY A 412 12.48 0.58 19.67
CA GLY A 412 12.18 1.37 20.86
C GLY A 412 11.57 2.75 20.58
N GLY A 413 11.10 3.01 19.36
CA GLY A 413 10.31 4.20 19.06
C GLY A 413 8.81 3.98 19.14
N MET A 414 8.03 5.00 18.79
CA MET A 414 6.58 4.92 18.66
C MET A 414 6.11 4.66 17.24
N GLY A 415 6.99 4.70 16.24
CA GLY A 415 6.60 4.57 14.83
C GLY A 415 5.80 5.76 14.31
N PHE A 416 6.01 6.94 14.89
CA PHE A 416 5.60 8.20 14.28
C PHE A 416 6.46 8.47 13.03
N LYS A 417 6.00 9.37 12.17
CA LYS A 417 6.66 9.72 10.93
C LYS A 417 7.25 11.11 11.03
N GLU A 418 8.49 11.25 10.57
CA GLU A 418 9.04 12.54 10.16
C GLU A 418 8.43 12.91 8.82
N LEU A 419 7.65 13.98 8.84
CA LEU A 419 6.80 14.42 7.75
C LEU A 419 7.61 14.80 6.52
N ALA A 420 8.79 15.40 6.70
CA ALA A 420 9.69 15.76 5.61
C ALA A 420 10.17 14.53 4.81
N LEU A 421 10.69 13.51 5.49
CA LEU A 421 11.16 12.27 4.88
C LEU A 421 9.99 11.44 4.33
N PHE A 422 8.85 11.44 5.03
CA PHE A 422 7.65 10.75 4.56
C PHE A 422 7.10 11.39 3.27
N ASN A 423 7.18 12.72 3.15
CA ASN A 423 6.82 13.42 1.92
C ASN A 423 7.76 13.05 0.76
N ASP A 424 9.08 12.98 0.99
CA ASP A 424 10.03 12.55 -0.05
C ASP A 424 9.76 11.12 -0.50
N ALA A 425 9.47 10.22 0.44
CA ALA A 425 9.11 8.84 0.13
C ALA A 425 7.80 8.74 -0.68
N LEU A 426 6.82 9.63 -0.44
CA LEU A 426 5.58 9.70 -1.22
C LEU A 426 5.84 10.20 -2.65
N LEU A 427 6.64 11.26 -2.82
CA LEU A 427 7.00 11.82 -4.13
C LEU A 427 7.85 10.84 -4.96
N ALA A 428 8.72 10.08 -4.30
CA ALA A 428 9.49 9.01 -4.92
C ALA A 428 8.59 7.91 -5.51
N LYS A 429 7.41 7.64 -4.93
CA LYS A 429 6.43 6.72 -5.53
C LYS A 429 5.90 7.24 -6.87
N GLN A 430 5.72 8.56 -7.02
CA GLN A 430 5.30 9.13 -8.31
C GLN A 430 6.42 9.01 -9.36
N THR A 431 7.67 9.26 -8.96
CA THR A 431 8.82 9.03 -9.86
C THR A 431 8.93 7.57 -10.29
N TRP A 432 8.75 6.63 -9.36
CA TRP A 432 8.74 5.20 -9.66
C TRP A 432 7.69 4.83 -10.70
N ARG A 433 6.50 5.45 -10.63
CA ARG A 433 5.43 5.22 -11.61
C ARG A 433 5.75 5.84 -12.96
N LEU A 434 6.39 7.02 -13.01
CA LEU A 434 6.89 7.58 -14.26
C LEU A 434 8.01 6.73 -14.91
N LEU A 435 8.71 5.90 -14.14
CA LEU A 435 9.71 4.97 -14.67
C LEU A 435 9.10 3.71 -15.32
N HIS A 436 8.00 3.20 -14.78
CA HIS A 436 7.48 1.86 -15.15
C HIS A 436 6.10 1.89 -15.83
N ASN A 437 5.29 2.93 -15.63
CA ASN A 437 3.90 2.98 -16.11
C ASN A 437 3.76 3.85 -17.37
N HIS A 438 4.35 3.42 -18.48
CA HIS A 438 4.44 4.22 -19.71
C HIS A 438 3.10 4.43 -20.42
N ASP A 439 2.11 3.59 -20.15
CA ASP A 439 0.77 3.71 -20.75
C ASP A 439 -0.09 4.83 -20.17
N SER A 440 0.27 5.32 -18.98
CA SER A 440 -0.52 6.31 -18.26
C SER A 440 -0.54 7.67 -18.96
N LEU A 441 -1.67 8.38 -18.88
CA LEU A 441 -1.78 9.76 -19.39
C LEU A 441 -0.74 10.67 -18.74
N LEU A 442 -0.50 10.50 -17.43
CA LEU A 442 0.53 11.21 -16.68
C LEU A 442 1.91 11.05 -17.34
N TYR A 443 2.33 9.81 -17.63
CA TYR A 443 3.61 9.56 -18.29
C TYR A 443 3.65 10.24 -19.65
N LYS A 444 2.65 10.05 -20.51
CA LYS A 444 2.64 10.60 -21.88
C LYS A 444 2.76 12.13 -21.88
N VAL A 445 2.03 12.80 -21.00
CA VAL A 445 2.06 14.27 -20.85
C VAL A 445 3.41 14.75 -20.30
N PHE A 446 3.92 14.12 -19.25
CA PHE A 446 5.16 14.57 -18.60
C PHE A 446 6.40 14.22 -19.42
N LYS A 447 6.41 13.04 -20.07
CA LYS A 447 7.47 12.59 -20.99
C LYS A 447 7.65 13.59 -22.12
N SER A 448 6.58 13.97 -22.81
CA SER A 448 6.65 14.89 -23.95
C SER A 448 7.12 16.29 -23.55
N ARG A 449 6.73 16.77 -22.36
CA ARG A 449 7.07 18.12 -21.88
C ARG A 449 8.46 18.21 -21.27
N PHE A 450 8.83 17.28 -20.40
CA PHE A 450 9.96 17.45 -19.49
C PHE A 450 11.16 16.57 -19.78
N PHE A 451 10.96 15.40 -20.39
CA PHE A 451 12.05 14.45 -20.67
C PHE A 451 11.83 13.71 -21.99
N PRO A 452 11.61 14.41 -23.13
CA PRO A 452 11.24 13.77 -24.39
C PRO A 452 12.30 12.77 -24.87
N ASN A 453 13.58 13.15 -24.74
CA ASN A 453 14.71 12.39 -25.28
C ASN A 453 15.51 11.63 -24.21
N CYS A 454 15.03 11.59 -22.96
CA CYS A 454 15.76 10.97 -21.84
C CYS A 454 14.81 10.33 -20.82
N SER A 455 15.35 9.64 -19.82
CA SER A 455 14.55 9.13 -18.71
C SER A 455 14.21 10.22 -17.70
N ILE A 456 13.21 9.98 -16.84
CA ILE A 456 12.93 10.87 -15.69
C ILE A 456 14.14 11.04 -14.77
N LEU A 457 15.06 10.06 -14.72
CA LEU A 457 16.28 10.16 -13.91
C LEU A 457 17.24 11.23 -14.41
N GLU A 458 17.22 11.51 -15.71
CA GLU A 458 18.11 12.46 -16.39
C GLU A 458 17.44 13.83 -16.65
N ALA A 459 16.14 13.94 -16.40
CA ALA A 459 15.37 15.15 -16.64
C ALA A 459 15.96 16.37 -15.92
N LYS A 460 16.19 17.49 -16.60
CA LYS A 460 16.74 18.69 -15.94
C LYS A 460 15.62 19.54 -15.33
N GLU A 461 15.93 20.25 -14.24
CA GLU A 461 15.02 21.26 -13.70
C GLU A 461 15.04 22.49 -14.63
N GLY A 462 14.04 22.59 -15.51
CA GLY A 462 13.86 23.75 -16.38
C GLY A 462 13.08 24.88 -15.69
N HIS A 463 13.26 26.12 -16.16
CA HIS A 463 12.59 27.30 -15.59
C HIS A 463 11.05 27.31 -15.76
N GLY A 464 10.49 26.49 -16.66
CA GLY A 464 9.05 26.47 -16.99
C GLY A 464 8.21 25.35 -16.36
N GLY A 465 8.75 24.60 -15.40
CA GLY A 465 8.01 23.53 -14.72
C GLY A 465 7.25 24.00 -13.47
N SER A 466 6.05 23.43 -13.26
CA SER A 466 5.22 23.76 -12.10
C SER A 466 5.83 23.31 -10.77
N TYR A 467 5.24 23.76 -9.66
CA TYR A 467 5.65 23.31 -8.33
C TYR A 467 5.52 21.80 -8.13
N ALA A 468 4.51 21.18 -8.76
CA ALA A 468 4.33 19.72 -8.72
C ALA A 468 5.49 19.00 -9.40
N TRP A 469 5.91 19.47 -10.59
CA TRP A 469 7.07 18.91 -11.29
C TRP A 469 8.37 19.02 -10.47
N ARG A 470 8.64 20.20 -9.89
CA ARG A 470 9.80 20.38 -9.01
C ARG A 470 9.75 19.47 -7.78
N SER A 471 8.55 19.20 -7.26
CA SER A 471 8.34 18.25 -6.17
C SER A 471 8.67 16.81 -6.61
N ILE A 472 8.23 16.40 -7.79
CA ILE A 472 8.56 15.08 -8.37
C ILE A 472 10.08 14.92 -8.53
N LEU A 473 10.78 15.96 -9.01
CA LEU A 473 12.24 15.94 -9.12
C LEU A 473 12.95 15.76 -7.76
N LYS A 474 12.37 16.21 -6.65
CA LYS A 474 12.89 15.88 -5.30
C LYS A 474 12.70 14.40 -4.96
N GLY A 475 11.52 13.84 -5.28
CA GLY A 475 11.26 12.40 -5.14
C GLY A 475 12.20 11.54 -5.99
N ARG A 476 12.61 12.02 -7.16
CA ARG A 476 13.56 11.34 -8.04
C ARG A 476 14.92 11.10 -7.38
N GLU A 477 15.42 12.05 -6.59
CA GLU A 477 16.71 11.87 -5.91
C GLU A 477 16.70 10.71 -4.91
N VAL A 478 15.54 10.37 -4.34
CA VAL A 478 15.37 9.17 -3.52
C VAL A 478 15.56 7.91 -4.37
N ILE A 479 14.95 7.87 -5.56
CA ILE A 479 15.06 6.74 -6.48
C ILE A 479 16.50 6.62 -7.02
N ARG A 480 17.15 7.72 -7.41
CA ARG A 480 18.55 7.69 -7.89
C ARG A 480 19.51 7.14 -6.85
N ARG A 481 19.30 7.47 -5.58
CA ARG A 481 20.17 6.99 -4.49
C ARG A 481 19.84 5.57 -4.04
N GLY A 482 18.58 5.15 -4.09
CA GLY A 482 18.15 3.86 -3.55
C GLY A 482 17.96 2.74 -4.58
N ALA A 483 17.62 3.04 -5.83
CA ALA A 483 17.36 2.03 -6.85
C ALA A 483 18.65 1.43 -7.41
N ARG A 484 18.52 0.23 -7.98
CA ARG A 484 19.62 -0.54 -8.56
C ARG A 484 19.22 -1.08 -9.91
N TRP A 485 20.18 -1.19 -10.81
CA TRP A 485 20.01 -1.87 -12.08
C TRP A 485 20.12 -3.38 -11.93
N ARG A 486 19.19 -4.09 -12.55
CA ARG A 486 19.25 -5.52 -12.81
C ARG A 486 19.77 -5.71 -14.22
N VAL A 487 20.88 -6.43 -14.35
CA VAL A 487 21.58 -6.63 -15.63
C VAL A 487 20.81 -7.61 -16.51
N GLY A 488 20.28 -7.13 -17.63
CA GLY A 488 19.74 -7.98 -18.70
C GLY A 488 20.74 -8.09 -19.84
N GLY A 489 20.77 -7.07 -20.71
CA GLY A 489 21.71 -6.95 -21.82
C GLY A 489 22.99 -6.17 -21.45
N GLY A 490 22.95 -5.37 -20.40
CA GLY A 490 24.02 -4.49 -19.97
C GLY A 490 24.22 -3.24 -20.84
N GLU A 491 23.35 -3.00 -21.82
CA GLU A 491 23.46 -1.91 -22.80
C GLU A 491 23.12 -0.53 -22.21
N ASN A 492 22.35 -0.48 -21.12
CA ASN A 492 21.92 0.76 -20.46
C ASN A 492 22.65 1.02 -19.13
N ILE A 493 23.58 0.16 -18.74
CA ILE A 493 24.24 0.21 -17.43
C ILE A 493 25.71 0.60 -17.62
N LYS A 494 26.13 1.71 -17.02
CA LYS A 494 27.53 2.14 -16.98
C LYS A 494 28.25 1.44 -15.85
N ILE A 495 29.33 0.73 -16.16
CA ILE A 495 30.09 -0.12 -15.23
C ILE A 495 30.44 0.63 -13.94
N TRP A 496 30.95 1.85 -14.06
CA TRP A 496 31.55 2.59 -12.95
C TRP A 496 30.62 3.61 -12.27
N ARG A 497 29.54 4.03 -12.93
CA ARG A 497 28.66 5.10 -12.41
C ARG A 497 27.35 4.58 -11.84
N ASP A 498 26.87 3.46 -12.36
CA ASP A 498 25.57 2.91 -11.99
C ASP A 498 25.68 1.88 -10.86
N LYS A 499 24.61 1.75 -10.09
CA LYS A 499 24.48 0.71 -9.05
C LYS A 499 23.95 -0.56 -9.69
N TRP A 500 24.73 -1.63 -9.73
CA TRP A 500 24.30 -2.90 -10.34
C TRP A 500 24.85 -4.17 -9.65
N LEU A 501 25.78 -4.04 -8.69
CA LEU A 501 26.30 -5.18 -7.94
C LEU A 501 25.29 -5.71 -6.90
N PRO A 502 25.26 -7.02 -6.60
CA PRO A 502 24.34 -7.64 -5.65
C PRO A 502 24.74 -7.42 -4.16
N SER A 503 25.11 -6.19 -3.77
CA SER A 503 25.42 -5.82 -2.37
C SER A 503 24.71 -4.53 -1.97
N LEU A 504 24.09 -4.48 -0.78
CA LEU A 504 23.40 -3.28 -0.27
C LEU A 504 24.35 -2.11 0.05
N HIS A 505 25.57 -2.42 0.51
CA HIS A 505 26.56 -1.41 0.89
C HIS A 505 27.48 -1.06 -0.29
N ASN A 506 27.98 -2.07 -1.02
CA ASN A 506 28.93 -1.90 -2.11
C ASN A 506 28.25 -2.17 -3.46
N SER A 507 27.33 -1.30 -3.84
CA SER A 507 26.51 -1.48 -5.05
C SER A 507 27.13 -0.93 -6.34
N THR A 508 28.20 -0.15 -6.23
CA THR A 508 29.02 0.38 -7.33
C THR A 508 30.44 -0.16 -7.22
N ILE A 509 31.10 -0.32 -8.36
CA ILE A 509 32.53 -0.66 -8.43
C ILE A 509 33.35 0.46 -7.74
N GLN A 510 34.31 0.09 -6.89
CA GLN A 510 35.15 1.00 -6.10
C GLN A 510 36.60 1.09 -6.63
N GLY A 511 36.97 0.28 -7.62
CA GLY A 511 38.30 0.29 -8.24
C GLY A 511 38.68 1.62 -8.90
N PRO A 512 39.98 1.87 -9.17
CA PRO A 512 40.45 3.11 -9.77
C PRO A 512 39.83 3.33 -11.16
N LEU A 513 39.17 4.47 -11.32
CA LEU A 513 38.55 4.85 -12.59
C LEU A 513 39.62 5.26 -13.60
N MET A 514 39.87 4.43 -14.61
CA MET A 514 40.62 4.86 -15.79
C MET A 514 39.74 5.83 -16.59
N ALA A 515 40.25 7.04 -16.90
CA ALA A 515 39.50 8.11 -17.54
C ALA A 515 38.82 7.66 -18.85
N ASP A 516 39.49 6.80 -19.62
CA ASP A 516 39.03 6.31 -20.92
C ASP A 516 37.87 5.29 -20.84
N LEU A 517 37.64 4.70 -19.65
CA LEU A 517 36.62 3.66 -19.44
C LEU A 517 35.37 4.17 -18.72
N GLN A 518 35.27 5.48 -18.48
CA GLN A 518 34.18 6.05 -17.67
C GLN A 518 32.77 5.84 -18.26
N ASN A 519 32.66 5.66 -19.58
CA ASN A 519 31.41 5.38 -20.28
C ASN A 519 31.27 3.90 -20.70
N ALA A 520 32.17 3.03 -20.26
CA ALA A 520 32.09 1.60 -20.56
C ALA A 520 30.78 1.01 -19.99
N LYS A 521 30.14 0.17 -20.79
CA LYS A 521 28.84 -0.44 -20.49
C LYS A 521 29.00 -1.88 -20.04
N VAL A 522 28.13 -2.36 -19.16
CA VAL A 522 28.17 -3.74 -18.65
C VAL A 522 28.08 -4.77 -19.79
N SER A 523 27.44 -4.42 -20.92
CA SER A 523 27.39 -5.27 -22.11
C SER A 523 28.77 -5.67 -22.65
N SER A 524 29.84 -4.90 -22.41
CA SER A 524 31.19 -5.27 -22.85
C SER A 524 31.75 -6.48 -22.09
N LEU A 525 31.27 -6.71 -20.86
CA LEU A 525 31.65 -7.82 -19.98
C LEU A 525 30.90 -9.12 -20.30
N ILE A 526 29.88 -9.06 -21.15
CA ILE A 526 29.02 -10.19 -21.50
C ILE A 526 29.39 -10.71 -22.89
N ASN A 527 29.50 -12.02 -23.07
CA ASN A 527 29.64 -12.63 -24.38
C ASN A 527 28.27 -12.57 -25.11
N PRO A 528 28.19 -11.96 -26.31
CA PRO A 528 26.91 -11.79 -27.01
C PRO A 528 26.29 -13.11 -27.49
N ILE A 529 27.09 -14.15 -27.69
CA ILE A 529 26.65 -15.46 -28.19
C ILE A 529 26.29 -16.37 -27.01
N THR A 530 27.24 -16.62 -26.11
CA THR A 530 27.04 -17.56 -25.00
C THR A 530 26.21 -16.97 -23.86
N ARG A 531 26.02 -15.64 -23.84
CA ARG A 531 25.33 -14.90 -22.76
C ARG A 531 25.92 -15.14 -21.38
N GLN A 532 27.21 -15.48 -21.33
CA GLN A 532 27.99 -15.67 -20.11
C GLN A 532 28.93 -14.49 -19.88
N TRP A 533 29.37 -14.33 -18.63
CA TRP A 533 30.41 -13.37 -18.26
C TRP A 533 31.76 -13.72 -18.91
N LYS A 534 32.48 -12.72 -19.42
CA LYS A 534 33.84 -12.89 -19.93
C LYS A 534 34.84 -12.94 -18.77
N PHE A 535 35.08 -14.14 -18.25
CA PHE A 535 35.93 -14.35 -17.07
C PHE A 535 37.30 -13.68 -17.15
N SER A 536 38.00 -13.81 -18.27
CA SER A 536 39.33 -13.18 -18.46
C SER A 536 39.29 -11.66 -18.32
N VAL A 537 38.26 -11.01 -18.86
CA VAL A 537 38.09 -9.55 -18.77
C VAL A 537 37.78 -9.14 -17.33
N LEU A 538 36.94 -9.91 -16.63
CA LEU A 538 36.57 -9.61 -15.24
C LEU A 538 37.79 -9.65 -14.30
N HIS A 539 38.58 -10.72 -14.35
CA HIS A 539 39.74 -10.90 -13.47
C HIS A 539 40.85 -9.88 -13.73
N ASN A 540 40.97 -9.37 -14.95
CA ASN A 540 41.96 -8.34 -15.30
C ASN A 540 41.49 -6.91 -14.99
N SER A 541 40.18 -6.68 -14.85
CA SER A 541 39.60 -5.32 -14.75
C SER A 541 39.10 -4.94 -13.36
N PHE A 542 38.82 -5.91 -12.48
CA PHE A 542 38.17 -5.68 -11.19
C PHE A 542 38.87 -6.41 -10.05
N ARG A 543 38.62 -5.99 -8.80
CA ARG A 543 39.14 -6.68 -7.61
C ARG A 543 38.46 -8.03 -7.43
N ALA A 544 39.13 -8.99 -6.78
CA ALA A 544 38.59 -10.35 -6.57
C ALA A 544 37.19 -10.34 -5.91
N GLU A 545 36.98 -9.49 -4.90
CA GLU A 545 35.68 -9.33 -4.23
C GLU A 545 34.57 -8.82 -5.18
N GLU A 546 34.91 -7.91 -6.10
CA GLU A 546 33.97 -7.38 -7.09
C GLU A 546 33.65 -8.43 -8.15
N VAL A 547 34.66 -9.20 -8.60
CA VAL A 547 34.48 -10.30 -9.55
C VAL A 547 33.53 -11.37 -8.97
N GLU A 548 33.70 -11.74 -7.70
CA GLU A 548 32.82 -12.70 -7.03
C GLU A 548 31.36 -12.20 -6.99
N LEU A 549 31.15 -10.91 -6.71
CA LEU A 549 29.83 -10.29 -6.73
C LEU A 549 29.22 -10.26 -8.14
N ILE A 550 30.02 -9.98 -9.17
CA ILE A 550 29.54 -9.96 -10.56
C ILE A 550 29.11 -11.36 -11.00
N GLN A 551 29.90 -12.39 -10.66
CA GLN A 551 29.61 -13.78 -11.01
C GLN A 551 28.32 -14.31 -10.36
N LYS A 552 27.93 -13.78 -9.20
CA LYS A 552 26.65 -14.11 -8.53
C LYS A 552 25.41 -13.56 -9.23
N ILE A 553 25.57 -12.69 -10.24
CA ILE A 553 24.44 -12.15 -11.02
C ILE A 553 24.08 -13.15 -12.12
N PRO A 554 22.89 -13.79 -12.08
CA PRO A 554 22.45 -14.67 -13.15
C PRO A 554 22.15 -13.86 -14.42
N LEU A 555 22.69 -14.30 -15.55
CA LEU A 555 22.40 -13.74 -16.87
C LEU A 555 21.32 -14.59 -17.55
N SER A 556 20.31 -13.93 -18.15
CA SER A 556 19.32 -14.65 -18.94
C SER A 556 19.90 -15.08 -20.29
N ARG A 557 19.58 -16.32 -20.69
CA ARG A 557 19.91 -16.88 -22.00
C ARG A 557 19.17 -16.17 -23.13
N ILE A 558 18.04 -15.53 -22.81
CA ILE A 558 17.24 -14.73 -23.74
C ILE A 558 17.66 -13.26 -23.62
N ARG A 559 17.54 -12.51 -24.72
CA ARG A 559 17.78 -11.06 -24.69
C ARG A 559 16.66 -10.38 -23.92
N VAL A 560 17.02 -9.84 -22.76
CA VAL A 560 16.12 -9.08 -21.90
C VAL A 560 16.68 -7.68 -21.65
N ASN A 561 15.80 -6.69 -21.54
CA ASN A 561 16.18 -5.30 -21.28
C ASN A 561 16.64 -5.09 -19.82
N ASP A 562 17.63 -4.23 -19.65
CA ASP A 562 18.05 -3.76 -18.33
C ASP A 562 16.89 -3.06 -17.61
N THR A 563 16.71 -3.36 -16.33
CA THR A 563 15.58 -2.83 -15.56
C THR A 563 16.04 -2.29 -14.22
N LEU A 564 15.49 -1.15 -13.79
CA LEU A 564 15.70 -0.65 -12.43
C LEU A 564 14.75 -1.33 -11.45
N PHE A 565 15.28 -1.79 -10.33
CA PHE A 565 14.50 -2.37 -9.24
C PHE A 565 14.84 -1.72 -7.89
N TRP A 566 13.95 -1.90 -6.92
CA TRP A 566 14.10 -1.41 -5.56
C TRP A 566 14.58 -2.52 -4.63
N PRO A 567 15.86 -2.53 -4.21
CA PRO A 567 16.48 -3.70 -3.57
C PRO A 567 16.05 -3.95 -2.11
N TYR A 568 15.26 -3.05 -1.51
CA TYR A 568 14.87 -3.14 -0.10
C TYR A 568 13.57 -3.95 0.12
N VAL A 569 13.00 -4.53 -0.94
CA VAL A 569 11.86 -5.45 -0.88
C VAL A 569 12.02 -6.56 -1.93
N GLN A 570 11.55 -7.77 -1.60
CA GLN A 570 11.68 -8.94 -2.47
C GLN A 570 11.01 -8.77 -3.84
N SER A 571 9.89 -8.04 -3.91
CA SER A 571 9.19 -7.80 -5.18
C SER A 571 9.96 -6.87 -6.14
N GLY A 572 11.02 -6.21 -5.67
CA GLY A 572 11.73 -5.16 -6.42
C GLY A 572 10.89 -3.90 -6.67
N GLU A 573 9.65 -3.84 -6.19
CA GLU A 573 8.77 -2.67 -6.37
C GLU A 573 8.96 -1.65 -5.26
N TYR A 574 9.14 -0.38 -5.64
CA TYR A 574 9.17 0.69 -4.66
C TYR A 574 7.84 0.82 -3.89
N SER A 575 7.91 0.86 -2.57
CA SER A 575 6.80 1.23 -1.69
C SER A 575 7.18 2.45 -0.85
N VAL A 576 6.19 3.26 -0.47
CA VAL A 576 6.43 4.43 0.40
C VAL A 576 7.03 4.00 1.74
N ARG A 577 6.64 2.81 2.24
CA ARG A 577 7.19 2.23 3.48
C ARG A 577 8.68 1.92 3.34
N SER A 578 9.08 1.23 2.27
CA SER A 578 10.48 0.86 2.04
C SER A 578 11.34 2.08 1.72
N GLY A 579 10.82 3.05 0.98
CA GLY A 579 11.51 4.32 0.71
C GLY A 579 11.70 5.18 1.95
N TYR A 580 10.69 5.28 2.82
CA TYR A 580 10.83 5.99 4.10
C TYR A 580 11.87 5.31 5.01
N PHE A 581 11.88 3.97 5.06
CA PHE A 581 12.89 3.22 5.81
C PHE A 581 14.30 3.47 5.25
N PHE A 582 14.48 3.42 3.93
CA PHE A 582 15.75 3.74 3.28
C PHE A 582 16.27 5.14 3.68
N LEU A 583 15.43 6.17 3.56
CA LEU A 583 15.77 7.54 3.95
C LEU A 583 16.15 7.66 5.44
N LYS A 584 15.48 6.88 6.30
CA LYS A 584 15.77 6.83 7.72
C LYS A 584 17.12 6.18 8.04
N THR A 585 17.40 5.05 7.42
CA THR A 585 18.67 4.33 7.61
C THR A 585 19.84 5.18 7.12
N GLU A 586 19.69 5.81 5.96
CA GLU A 586 20.69 6.69 5.38
C GLU A 586 21.01 7.88 6.31
N ALA A 587 19.99 8.58 6.81
CA ALA A 587 20.18 9.69 7.75
C ALA A 587 20.78 9.29 9.12
N THR A 588 20.77 7.99 9.46
CA THR A 588 21.31 7.47 10.71
C THR A 588 22.71 6.86 10.54
N SER A 589 23.15 6.62 9.30
CA SER A 589 24.44 5.97 8.98
C SER A 589 25.66 6.83 9.30
N ASP A 590 25.46 8.14 9.56
CA ASP A 590 26.51 9.07 9.99
C ASP A 590 26.93 8.93 11.46
N ASN A 591 26.42 7.93 12.22
CA ASN A 591 26.79 7.75 13.64
C ASN A 591 26.79 6.27 14.12
N PRO A 592 27.89 5.52 13.93
CA PRO A 592 27.97 4.08 14.22
C PRO A 592 27.75 3.71 15.70
N LEU A 593 28.09 4.60 16.64
CA LEU A 593 27.89 4.38 18.09
C LEU A 593 26.42 4.20 18.49
N ARG A 594 25.47 4.72 17.69
CA ARG A 594 24.03 4.57 17.97
C ARG A 594 23.43 3.25 17.49
N GLN A 595 24.06 2.55 16.54
CA GLN A 595 23.53 1.30 15.98
C GLN A 595 23.67 0.14 16.98
N ASN A 596 24.83 0.00 17.64
CA ASN A 596 25.12 -1.11 18.54
C ASN A 596 24.17 -1.19 19.74
N ASN A 597 23.86 -0.06 20.38
CA ASN A 597 22.93 -0.03 21.51
C ASN A 597 21.46 -0.26 21.07
N THR A 598 21.10 0.12 19.84
CA THR A 598 19.75 -0.12 19.30
C THR A 598 19.54 -1.60 19.00
N GLU A 599 20.53 -2.31 18.43
CA GLU A 599 20.49 -3.76 18.14
C GLU A 599 20.28 -4.59 19.41
N LEU A 600 21.06 -4.32 20.46
CA LEU A 600 20.97 -5.03 21.75
C LEU A 600 19.57 -4.98 22.38
N MET A 601 18.85 -3.87 22.19
CA MET A 601 17.51 -3.68 22.76
C MET A 601 16.38 -4.23 21.88
N LYS A 602 16.62 -4.58 20.60
CA LYS A 602 15.56 -5.04 19.69
C LYS A 602 14.80 -6.27 20.20
N PRO A 603 15.44 -7.32 20.76
CA PRO A 603 14.72 -8.47 21.32
C PRO A 603 13.76 -8.04 22.42
N LEU A 604 14.22 -7.20 23.35
CA LEU A 604 13.41 -6.68 24.44
C LEU A 604 12.18 -5.92 23.93
N TRP A 605 12.35 -5.01 22.96
CA TRP A 605 11.22 -4.28 22.39
C TRP A 605 10.19 -5.20 21.74
N LYS A 606 10.64 -6.22 20.99
CA LYS A 606 9.75 -7.21 20.39
C LYS A 606 8.94 -7.94 21.45
N LYS A 607 9.56 -8.33 22.58
CA LYS A 607 8.87 -8.99 23.70
C LYS A 607 7.84 -8.06 24.34
N ILE A 608 8.21 -6.81 24.69
CA ILE A 608 7.29 -5.82 25.29
C ILE A 608 6.04 -5.61 24.41
N TRP A 609 6.23 -5.42 23.10
CA TRP A 609 5.09 -5.12 22.23
C TRP A 609 4.22 -6.34 21.89
N LYS A 610 4.77 -7.56 21.95
CA LYS A 610 4.02 -8.81 21.76
C LYS A 610 3.31 -9.30 23.03
N MET A 611 3.69 -8.81 24.20
CA MET A 611 3.13 -9.20 25.49
C MET A 611 1.60 -9.01 25.52
N PRO A 612 0.81 -10.01 25.94
CA PRO A 612 -0.65 -9.94 25.96
C PRO A 612 -1.13 -9.27 27.26
N VAL A 613 -0.82 -7.98 27.38
CA VAL A 613 -1.30 -7.09 28.46
C VAL A 613 -1.95 -5.84 27.87
N PRO A 614 -2.77 -5.09 28.64
CA PRO A 614 -3.40 -3.86 28.16
C PRO A 614 -2.40 -2.87 27.54
N CYS A 615 -2.81 -2.14 26.49
CA CYS A 615 -1.93 -1.20 25.77
C CYS A 615 -1.31 -0.12 26.68
N LYS A 616 -2.01 0.29 27.74
CA LYS A 616 -1.49 1.23 28.75
C LYS A 616 -0.26 0.69 29.49
N VAL A 617 -0.23 -0.62 29.76
CA VAL A 617 0.87 -1.31 30.46
C VAL A 617 2.08 -1.43 29.54
N ARG A 618 1.89 -1.82 28.27
CA ARG A 618 2.97 -1.83 27.27
C ARG A 618 3.59 -0.44 27.07
N ASN A 619 2.76 0.61 27.03
CA ASN A 619 3.25 1.98 26.94
C ASN A 619 4.05 2.38 28.19
N PHE A 620 3.60 1.99 29.38
CA PHE A 620 4.35 2.20 30.62
C PHE A 620 5.71 1.51 30.61
N LEU A 621 5.78 0.22 30.27
CA LEU A 621 7.05 -0.51 30.19
C LEU A 621 8.01 0.16 29.21
N TRP A 622 7.51 0.60 28.05
CA TRP A 622 8.30 1.35 27.10
C TRP A 622 8.85 2.65 27.70
N ARG A 623 8.01 3.43 28.41
CA ARG A 623 8.47 4.66 29.06
C ARG A 623 9.47 4.38 30.17
N ALA A 624 9.28 3.32 30.95
CA ALA A 624 10.21 2.93 32.01
C ALA A 624 11.58 2.55 31.41
N CYS A 625 11.60 1.73 30.36
CA CYS A 625 12.84 1.35 29.66
C CYS A 625 13.54 2.54 28.99
N ARG A 626 12.80 3.55 28.54
CA ARG A 626 13.36 4.80 27.96
C ARG A 626 13.70 5.87 29.01
N ASN A 627 13.62 5.54 30.30
CA ASN A 627 13.78 6.48 31.41
C ASN A 627 12.91 7.75 31.25
N ALA A 628 11.67 7.56 30.77
CA ALA A 628 10.73 8.59 30.35
C ALA A 628 9.48 8.69 31.26
N ILE A 629 9.64 8.24 32.51
CA ILE A 629 8.64 8.40 33.57
C ILE A 629 9.13 9.42 34.63
N PRO A 630 8.21 10.21 35.24
CA PRO A 630 8.54 11.26 36.19
C PRO A 630 8.93 10.72 37.59
N THR A 631 10.07 10.06 37.69
CA THR A 631 10.71 9.77 38.99
C THR A 631 11.37 11.03 39.56
N MET A 632 11.67 11.08 40.85
CA MET A 632 12.29 12.26 41.47
C MET A 632 13.65 12.57 40.83
N LYS A 633 14.50 11.58 40.58
CA LYS A 633 15.74 11.77 39.81
C LYS A 633 15.51 12.40 38.44
N ASN A 634 14.49 11.93 37.70
CA ASN A 634 14.16 12.47 36.39
C ASN A 634 13.53 13.87 36.46
N LEU A 635 12.78 14.17 37.51
CA LEU A 635 12.20 15.50 37.74
C LEU A 635 13.28 16.50 38.16
N GLN A 636 14.25 16.09 39.00
CA GLN A 636 15.41 16.90 39.39
C GLN A 636 16.29 17.20 38.18
N ARG A 637 16.59 16.20 37.35
CA ARG A 637 17.28 16.38 36.05
C ARG A 637 16.58 17.35 35.09
N ARG A 638 15.29 17.61 35.29
CA ARG A 638 14.48 18.55 34.51
C ARG A 638 14.20 19.85 35.26
N CYS A 639 14.86 20.06 36.40
CA CYS A 639 14.73 21.23 37.27
C CYS A 639 13.29 21.48 37.75
N VAL A 640 12.49 20.41 37.93
CA VAL A 640 11.11 20.50 38.44
C VAL A 640 11.07 20.40 39.96
N VAL A 641 11.98 19.64 40.54
CA VAL A 641 12.15 19.44 41.99
C VAL A 641 13.63 19.63 42.33
N GLN A 642 13.93 19.98 43.58
CA GLN A 642 15.30 20.17 44.06
C GLN A 642 15.97 18.85 44.49
N ASP A 643 15.16 17.92 44.99
CA ASP A 643 15.56 16.65 45.60
C ASP A 643 15.24 15.47 44.67
N SER A 644 16.08 14.43 44.71
CA SER A 644 15.90 13.16 43.99
C SER A 644 15.49 11.98 44.88
N ILE A 645 15.30 12.17 46.18
CA ILE A 645 15.03 11.16 47.20
C ILE A 645 13.66 10.49 46.99
N CYS A 646 13.60 9.19 47.26
CA CYS A 646 12.38 8.41 47.19
C CYS A 646 11.38 8.80 48.29
N PRO A 647 10.14 9.18 47.96
CA PRO A 647 9.12 9.52 48.96
C PRO A 647 8.62 8.32 49.79
N LEU A 648 8.99 7.09 49.43
CA LEU A 648 8.59 5.88 50.16
C LEU A 648 9.61 5.52 51.24
N CYS A 649 10.89 5.36 50.87
CA CYS A 649 11.93 4.95 51.83
C CYS A 649 12.72 6.13 52.42
N SER A 650 12.66 7.31 51.82
CA SER A 650 13.41 8.53 52.23
C SER A 650 14.94 8.36 52.32
N GLN A 651 15.51 7.28 51.77
CA GLN A 651 16.93 6.93 51.94
C GLN A 651 17.75 7.02 50.65
N HIS A 652 17.15 6.73 49.49
CA HIS A 652 17.87 6.59 48.22
C HIS A 652 17.25 7.46 47.11
N GLU A 653 18.02 7.76 46.07
CA GLU A 653 17.48 8.44 44.89
C GLU A 653 16.41 7.59 44.17
N GLU A 654 15.27 8.21 43.84
CA GLU A 654 14.18 7.59 43.08
C GLU A 654 14.56 7.48 41.59
N THR A 655 15.34 6.45 41.24
CA THR A 655 15.51 5.98 39.86
C THR A 655 14.25 5.20 39.39
N VAL A 656 14.14 4.89 38.09
CA VAL A 656 13.05 4.02 37.59
C VAL A 656 13.08 2.64 38.22
N LEU A 657 14.28 2.07 38.34
CA LEU A 657 14.49 0.77 38.99
C LEU A 657 14.09 0.85 40.46
N HIS A 658 14.48 1.91 41.18
CA HIS A 658 14.13 2.08 42.59
C HIS A 658 12.62 2.28 42.81
N ALA A 659 11.98 3.10 41.98
CA ALA A 659 10.55 3.37 42.06
C ALA A 659 9.66 2.12 41.84
N ILE A 660 10.17 1.09 41.16
CA ILE A 660 9.40 -0.09 40.75
C ILE A 660 9.86 -1.36 41.47
N TRP A 661 11.16 -1.52 41.72
CA TRP A 661 11.77 -2.79 42.14
C TRP A 661 12.70 -2.68 43.35
N SER A 662 13.71 -1.79 43.36
CA SER A 662 14.76 -1.85 44.39
C SER A 662 14.46 -1.09 45.69
N CYS A 663 13.29 -0.45 45.82
CA CYS A 663 12.90 0.19 47.09
C CYS A 663 12.62 -0.86 48.18
N PRO A 664 13.23 -0.76 49.38
CA PRO A 664 12.99 -1.70 50.49
C PRO A 664 11.52 -1.80 50.89
N GLU A 665 10.79 -0.68 50.89
CA GLU A 665 9.35 -0.65 51.19
C GLU A 665 8.49 -1.48 50.21
N LEU A 666 9.02 -1.81 49.02
CA LEU A 666 8.34 -2.68 48.07
C LEU A 666 8.59 -4.17 48.35
N ALA A 667 9.32 -4.56 49.41
CA ALA A 667 9.47 -5.95 49.89
C ALA A 667 8.12 -6.69 49.89
N LEU A 668 7.13 -6.10 50.57
CA LEU A 668 5.77 -6.61 50.70
C LEU A 668 5.03 -6.86 49.37
N VAL A 669 5.46 -6.25 48.27
CA VAL A 669 4.82 -6.39 46.95
C VAL A 669 5.38 -7.57 46.16
N TRP A 670 6.70 -7.79 46.28
CA TRP A 670 7.40 -8.77 45.45
C TRP A 670 7.76 -10.04 46.23
N GLU A 671 7.81 -10.02 47.55
CA GLU A 671 8.10 -11.22 48.36
C GLU A 671 6.85 -12.08 48.63
N GLU A 672 5.65 -11.56 48.32
CA GLU A 672 4.38 -12.30 48.43
C GLU A 672 4.27 -13.48 47.44
N ASN A 673 5.13 -13.52 46.41
CA ASN A 673 5.13 -14.56 45.39
C ASN A 673 6.54 -15.11 45.13
N ASN A 674 6.68 -16.45 45.24
CA ASN A 674 7.94 -17.17 45.04
C ASN A 674 8.58 -16.96 43.65
N LEU A 675 7.83 -16.42 42.68
CA LEU A 675 8.33 -16.04 41.35
C LEU A 675 9.47 -15.01 41.38
N TRP A 676 9.64 -14.25 42.47
CA TRP A 676 10.57 -13.12 42.56
C TRP A 676 11.72 -13.31 43.56
N ASN A 677 11.95 -14.55 44.04
CA ASN A 677 12.93 -14.86 45.09
C ASN A 677 14.37 -14.37 44.79
N PHE A 678 14.73 -14.26 43.51
CA PHE A 678 16.03 -13.72 43.09
C PHE A 678 16.24 -12.24 43.44
N ARG A 679 15.20 -11.51 43.85
CA ARG A 679 15.27 -10.07 44.18
C ARG A 679 16.33 -9.73 45.23
N ASN A 680 16.48 -10.59 46.23
CA ASN A 680 17.44 -10.37 47.32
C ASN A 680 18.85 -10.89 47.00
N HIS A 681 19.01 -11.60 45.87
CA HIS A 681 20.27 -12.21 45.45
C HIS A 681 20.89 -11.54 44.22
N LEU A 682 20.08 -10.90 43.38
CA LEU A 682 20.52 -10.26 42.14
C LEU A 682 20.27 -8.75 42.18
N THR A 683 21.31 -8.00 41.80
CA THR A 683 21.22 -6.56 41.58
C THR A 683 21.23 -6.26 40.09
N PHE A 684 20.55 -5.18 39.69
CA PHE A 684 20.46 -4.75 38.31
C PHE A 684 20.89 -3.28 38.21
N CYS A 685 21.57 -2.90 37.13
CA CYS A 685 22.02 -1.52 36.97
C CYS A 685 20.88 -0.57 36.57
N ASP A 686 19.90 -1.08 35.81
CA ASP A 686 18.75 -0.31 35.35
C ASP A 686 17.49 -1.17 35.15
N PHE A 687 16.37 -0.50 34.86
CA PHE A 687 15.09 -1.17 34.61
C PHE A 687 15.08 -2.04 33.33
N PRO A 688 15.68 -1.62 32.20
CA PRO A 688 15.88 -2.48 31.04
C PRO A 688 16.54 -3.83 31.34
N GLN A 689 17.63 -3.86 32.11
CA GLN A 689 18.32 -5.10 32.48
C GLN A 689 17.43 -6.02 33.32
N LEU A 690 16.75 -5.47 34.32
CA LEU A 690 15.77 -6.21 35.13
C LEU A 690 14.69 -6.84 34.23
N LEU A 691 14.09 -6.04 33.33
CA LEU A 691 13.02 -6.53 32.47
C LEU A 691 13.54 -7.58 31.47
N HIS A 692 14.76 -7.44 30.96
CA HIS A 692 15.36 -8.44 30.08
C HIS A 692 15.51 -9.78 30.81
N HIS A 693 16.04 -9.76 32.03
CA HIS A 693 16.18 -10.95 32.86
C HIS A 693 14.82 -11.62 33.12
N ILE A 694 13.81 -10.86 33.56
CA ILE A 694 12.47 -11.40 33.84
C ILE A 694 11.81 -12.03 32.61
N LEU A 695 12.06 -11.49 31.41
CA LEU A 695 11.49 -12.00 30.17
C LEU A 695 12.29 -13.15 29.54
N ASP A 696 13.47 -13.46 30.08
CA ASP A 696 14.29 -14.62 29.72
C ASP A 696 14.16 -15.77 30.74
N SER A 697 13.86 -15.47 32.00
CA SER A 697 13.58 -16.45 33.06
C SER A 697 12.18 -17.08 32.90
N ASP A 698 11.93 -18.20 33.60
CA ASP A 698 10.62 -18.88 33.68
C ASP A 698 9.54 -18.08 34.45
N CYS A 699 9.80 -16.81 34.75
CA CYS A 699 8.88 -15.95 35.46
C CYS A 699 7.75 -15.45 34.54
N SER A 700 6.56 -15.22 35.10
CA SER A 700 5.44 -14.64 34.34
C SER A 700 5.68 -13.16 34.05
N GLY A 701 6.25 -12.86 32.87
CA GLY A 701 6.50 -11.48 32.42
C GLY A 701 5.23 -10.61 32.32
N GLU A 702 4.07 -11.23 32.05
CA GLU A 702 2.77 -10.55 32.05
C GLU A 702 2.36 -10.09 33.45
N LEU A 703 2.54 -10.96 34.45
CA LEU A 703 2.24 -10.66 35.84
C LEU A 703 3.16 -9.56 36.37
N PHE A 704 4.47 -9.67 36.09
CA PHE A 704 5.44 -8.62 36.42
C PHE A 704 5.01 -7.26 35.86
N ALA A 705 4.65 -7.22 34.57
CA ALA A 705 4.24 -5.99 33.90
C ALA A 705 3.02 -5.34 34.57
N MET A 706 2.04 -6.15 34.98
CA MET A 706 0.84 -5.70 35.67
C MET A 706 1.14 -5.22 37.09
N GLN A 707 2.00 -5.92 37.83
CA GLN A 707 2.46 -5.51 39.17
C GLN A 707 3.25 -4.20 39.10
N ALA A 708 4.24 -4.11 38.21
CA ALA A 708 5.05 -2.90 38.00
C ALA A 708 4.18 -1.68 37.62
N TRP A 709 3.17 -1.87 36.76
CA TRP A 709 2.20 -0.83 36.45
C TRP A 709 1.37 -0.42 37.68
N THR A 710 0.96 -1.37 38.51
CA THR A 710 0.13 -1.14 39.70
C THR A 710 0.93 -0.41 40.80
N VAL A 711 2.21 -0.76 41.00
CA VAL A 711 3.17 -0.01 41.83
C VAL A 711 3.24 1.44 41.35
N TRP A 712 3.51 1.64 40.06
CA TRP A 712 3.62 2.97 39.47
C TRP A 712 2.31 3.78 39.58
N PHE A 713 1.16 3.13 39.36
CA PHE A 713 -0.15 3.74 39.49
C PHE A 713 -0.43 4.20 40.92
N ARG A 714 -0.19 3.33 41.93
CA ARG A 714 -0.31 3.68 43.35
C ARG A 714 0.58 4.87 43.69
N ARG A 715 1.85 4.81 43.30
CA ARG A 715 2.84 5.87 43.56
C ARG A 715 2.38 7.22 43.05
N ASN A 716 1.78 7.28 41.86
CA ASN A 716 1.21 8.53 41.34
C ASN A 716 -0.05 8.95 42.10
N LYS A 717 -0.93 8.02 42.47
CA LYS A 717 -2.14 8.31 43.25
C LYS A 717 -1.79 8.95 44.60
N VAL A 718 -0.83 8.39 45.33
CA VAL A 718 -0.34 8.95 46.61
C VAL A 718 0.12 10.40 46.45
N ARG A 719 0.77 10.74 45.33
CA ARG A 719 1.25 12.10 45.07
C ARG A 719 0.15 13.08 44.66
N THR A 720 -0.87 12.64 43.94
CA THR A 720 -1.90 13.55 43.40
C THR A 720 -3.15 13.63 44.26
N ALA A 721 -3.48 12.56 45.00
CA ALA A 721 -4.67 12.44 45.83
C ALA A 721 -4.49 11.34 46.91
N PRO A 722 -3.78 11.64 48.02
CA PRO A 722 -3.62 10.70 49.14
C PRO A 722 -4.97 10.45 49.85
N PRO A 723 -5.20 9.26 50.46
CA PRO A 723 -4.29 8.12 50.58
C PRO A 723 -4.32 7.17 49.35
N GLY A 724 -3.18 6.53 49.08
CA GLY A 724 -3.12 5.38 48.18
C GLY A 724 -3.67 4.11 48.85
N PHE A 725 -4.02 3.08 48.07
CA PHE A 725 -4.35 1.76 48.64
C PHE A 725 -3.12 1.10 49.27
N PRO A 726 -3.26 0.18 50.25
CA PRO A 726 -2.14 -0.50 50.90
C PRO A 726 -1.19 -1.24 49.94
N LEU A 727 0.10 -1.35 50.30
CA LEU A 727 1.13 -1.99 49.45
C LEU A 727 0.88 -3.49 49.26
N ASN A 728 0.44 -4.19 50.31
CA ASN A 728 0.09 -5.62 50.29
C ASN A 728 -1.07 -5.96 49.34
N LEU A 729 -1.86 -4.99 48.85
CA LEU A 729 -2.92 -5.24 47.87
C LEU A 729 -2.45 -5.13 46.41
N ILE A 730 -1.19 -4.75 46.16
CA ILE A 730 -0.69 -4.54 44.80
C ILE A 730 -0.64 -5.86 44.01
N ALA A 731 -0.11 -6.93 44.59
CA ALA A 731 0.06 -8.20 43.89
C ALA A 731 -1.29 -8.80 43.49
N GLN A 732 -2.23 -8.87 44.45
CA GLN A 732 -3.60 -9.34 44.22
C GLN A 732 -4.30 -8.53 43.12
N ARG A 733 -4.31 -7.19 43.21
CA ARG A 733 -4.95 -6.32 42.20
C ARG A 733 -4.36 -6.48 40.80
N ALA A 734 -3.05 -6.69 40.71
CA ALA A 734 -2.37 -6.91 39.44
C ALA A 734 -2.76 -8.28 38.84
N TYR A 735 -2.87 -9.31 39.66
CA TYR A 735 -3.32 -10.65 39.26
C TYR A 735 -4.77 -10.63 38.78
N ASP A 736 -5.69 -10.04 39.55
CA ASP A 736 -7.11 -9.94 39.21
C ASP A 736 -7.31 -9.20 37.88
N ALA A 737 -6.61 -8.07 37.70
CA ALA A 737 -6.67 -7.30 36.46
C ALA A 737 -6.09 -8.06 35.24
N LEU A 738 -5.10 -8.93 35.45
CA LEU A 738 -4.55 -9.79 34.40
C LEU A 738 -5.54 -10.90 34.02
N LEU A 739 -6.16 -11.52 35.03
CA LEU A 739 -7.17 -12.56 34.84
C LEU A 739 -8.40 -12.02 34.10
N GLU A 740 -8.90 -10.84 34.50
CA GLU A 740 -9.98 -10.14 33.80
C GLU A 740 -9.62 -9.89 32.33
N PHE A 741 -8.40 -9.39 32.07
CA PHE A 741 -7.93 -9.14 30.71
C PHE A 741 -7.86 -10.41 29.87
N ARG A 742 -7.30 -11.50 30.40
CA ARG A 742 -7.20 -12.80 29.69
C ARG A 742 -8.58 -13.37 29.38
N THR A 743 -9.50 -13.31 30.33
CA THR A 743 -10.89 -13.79 30.17
C THR A 743 -11.61 -13.03 29.05
N ALA A 744 -11.44 -11.71 29.00
CA ALA A 744 -12.02 -10.88 27.94
C ALA A 744 -11.44 -11.21 26.54
N GLN A 745 -10.15 -11.57 26.45
CA GLN A 745 -9.52 -11.95 25.17
C GLN A 745 -9.93 -13.33 24.67
N GLN A 746 -10.12 -14.31 25.56
CA GLN A 746 -10.54 -15.67 25.19
C GLN A 746 -11.92 -15.70 24.52
N ARG A 747 -12.88 -14.91 25.03
CA ARG A 747 -14.22 -14.75 24.40
C ARG A 747 -14.16 -14.26 22.94
N SER A 748 -13.10 -13.54 22.56
CA SER A 748 -12.91 -13.04 21.19
C SER A 748 -12.22 -14.05 20.25
N ARG A 749 -11.57 -15.10 20.75
CA ARG A 749 -10.84 -16.09 19.93
C ARG A 749 -11.71 -17.28 19.50
N ASN A 750 -12.67 -17.68 20.32
CA ASN A 750 -13.54 -18.83 20.05
C ASN A 750 -14.52 -18.64 18.87
N THR A 751 -14.53 -17.47 18.23
CA THR A 751 -15.36 -17.16 17.04
C THR A 751 -14.69 -17.42 15.70
N ARG A 752 -13.49 -18.04 15.67
CA ARG A 752 -12.83 -18.45 14.41
C ARG A 752 -12.63 -19.97 14.37
N PRO A 753 -13.38 -20.71 13.54
CA PRO A 753 -13.05 -22.10 13.27
C PRO A 753 -11.74 -22.14 12.46
N SER A 754 -10.71 -22.74 13.05
CA SER A 754 -9.44 -23.07 12.39
C SER A 754 -9.45 -24.56 12.04
N ALA A 755 -10.27 -24.95 11.07
CA ALA A 755 -10.08 -26.23 10.40
C ALA A 755 -8.94 -26.05 9.39
N ARG A 756 -7.69 -26.38 9.79
CA ARG A 756 -6.60 -26.56 8.83
C ARG A 756 -6.68 -28.01 8.35
N THR A 757 -7.32 -28.21 7.20
CA THR A 757 -7.16 -29.44 6.42
C THR A 757 -5.69 -29.58 6.04
N VAL A 758 -5.06 -30.71 6.38
CA VAL A 758 -3.72 -31.06 5.93
C VAL A 758 -3.79 -31.30 4.41
N ALA A 759 -3.15 -30.45 3.62
CA ALA A 759 -3.17 -30.56 2.17
C ALA A 759 -2.24 -31.71 1.74
N ARG A 760 -2.79 -32.75 1.11
CA ARG A 760 -2.02 -33.80 0.42
C ARG A 760 -1.82 -33.41 -1.05
N TRP A 761 -0.75 -33.90 -1.67
CA TRP A 761 -0.55 -33.78 -3.11
C TRP A 761 -1.71 -34.44 -3.87
N SER A 762 -2.02 -33.93 -5.07
CA SER A 762 -3.10 -34.47 -5.91
C SER A 762 -2.65 -34.67 -7.36
N PRO A 763 -3.07 -35.75 -8.03
CA PRO A 763 -2.70 -36.00 -9.41
C PRO A 763 -3.33 -35.00 -10.40
N PRO A 764 -2.68 -34.77 -11.57
CA PRO A 764 -3.27 -33.98 -12.64
C PRO A 764 -4.42 -34.72 -13.35
N THR A 765 -5.20 -33.99 -14.16
CA THR A 765 -6.23 -34.58 -15.04
C THR A 765 -5.60 -35.45 -16.14
N ASP A 766 -6.32 -36.46 -16.64
CA ASP A 766 -5.83 -37.32 -17.73
C ASP A 766 -5.32 -36.52 -18.94
N GLY A 767 -4.20 -36.99 -19.50
CA GLY A 767 -3.49 -36.31 -20.58
C GLY A 767 -2.65 -35.10 -20.15
N TRP A 768 -2.51 -34.85 -18.84
CA TRP A 768 -1.58 -33.87 -18.28
C TRP A 768 -0.53 -34.55 -17.41
N TYR A 769 0.68 -34.00 -17.45
CA TYR A 769 1.74 -34.31 -16.50
C TYR A 769 1.82 -33.24 -15.42
N LYS A 770 2.31 -33.60 -14.25
CA LYS A 770 2.57 -32.65 -13.16
C LYS A 770 4.04 -32.72 -12.76
N ALA A 771 4.70 -31.57 -12.85
CA ALA A 771 6.10 -31.39 -12.50
C ALA A 771 6.21 -30.66 -11.17
N ASN A 772 6.68 -31.34 -10.12
CA ASN A 772 7.03 -30.74 -8.85
C ASN A 772 8.51 -30.39 -8.85
N PHE A 773 8.87 -29.16 -8.48
CA PHE A 773 10.25 -28.70 -8.42
C PHE A 773 10.58 -27.98 -7.11
N ASP A 774 11.85 -27.98 -6.72
CA ASP A 774 12.37 -27.32 -5.51
C ASP A 774 13.86 -26.96 -5.68
N ALA A 775 14.34 -26.01 -4.87
CA ALA A 775 15.77 -25.71 -4.78
C ALA A 775 16.32 -25.75 -3.35
N ALA A 776 17.48 -26.38 -3.17
CA ALA A 776 18.21 -26.42 -1.90
C ALA A 776 19.48 -25.58 -1.99
N THR A 777 19.86 -24.90 -0.90
CA THR A 777 21.09 -24.07 -0.86
C THR A 777 22.09 -24.63 0.14
N PHE A 778 23.38 -24.64 -0.24
CA PHE A 778 24.50 -25.14 0.57
C PHE A 778 25.50 -23.99 0.76
N GLN A 779 25.19 -23.07 1.68
CA GLN A 779 25.90 -21.79 1.82
C GLN A 779 27.41 -21.95 2.10
N GLU A 780 27.79 -22.91 2.93
CA GLU A 780 29.20 -23.17 3.29
C GLU A 780 30.04 -23.65 2.10
N GLU A 781 29.40 -24.29 1.12
CA GLU A 781 30.05 -24.87 -0.06
C GLU A 781 29.95 -23.98 -1.31
N GLY A 782 29.21 -22.86 -1.22
CA GLY A 782 28.95 -21.99 -2.37
C GLY A 782 28.14 -22.66 -3.50
N ARG A 783 27.40 -23.74 -3.20
CA ARG A 783 26.63 -24.54 -4.16
C ARG A 783 25.14 -24.55 -3.84
N ALA A 784 24.35 -25.01 -4.79
CA ALA A 784 22.92 -25.23 -4.64
C ALA A 784 22.48 -26.45 -5.45
N GLY A 785 21.30 -26.98 -5.12
CA GLY A 785 20.72 -28.16 -5.74
C GLY A 785 19.34 -27.87 -6.32
N ILE A 786 19.03 -28.44 -7.48
CA ILE A 786 17.70 -28.46 -8.09
C ILE A 786 17.16 -29.88 -8.02
N GLY A 787 15.90 -30.02 -7.59
CA GLY A 787 15.18 -31.30 -7.58
C GLY A 787 13.88 -31.19 -8.35
N ILE A 788 13.60 -32.14 -9.25
CA ILE A 788 12.39 -32.13 -10.09
C ILE A 788 11.84 -33.55 -10.21
N ILE A 789 10.52 -33.70 -10.17
CA ILE A 789 9.83 -34.97 -10.45
C ILE A 789 8.61 -34.72 -11.34
N TRP A 790 8.44 -35.55 -12.37
CA TRP A 790 7.27 -35.57 -13.24
C TRP A 790 6.40 -36.77 -12.92
N ARG A 791 5.09 -36.55 -12.79
CA ARG A 791 4.10 -37.61 -12.53
C ARG A 791 2.92 -37.51 -13.50
N ASN A 792 2.34 -38.66 -13.87
CA ASN A 792 1.12 -38.72 -14.69
C ASN A 792 -0.17 -38.65 -13.83
N SER A 793 -1.34 -38.81 -14.46
CA SER A 793 -2.64 -38.78 -13.77
C SER A 793 -2.88 -39.94 -12.81
N ASN A 794 -2.12 -41.03 -12.91
CA ASN A 794 -2.12 -42.14 -11.96
C ASN A 794 -1.15 -41.94 -10.79
N GLY A 795 -0.43 -40.80 -10.74
CA GLY A 795 0.61 -40.54 -9.73
C GLY A 795 1.94 -41.24 -10.01
N LEU A 796 2.06 -42.00 -11.10
CA LEU A 796 3.28 -42.72 -11.46
C LEU A 796 4.39 -41.74 -11.88
N ALA A 797 5.61 -41.96 -11.37
CA ALA A 797 6.78 -41.19 -11.74
C ALA A 797 7.16 -41.47 -13.19
N MET A 798 7.32 -40.42 -13.99
CA MET A 798 7.75 -40.51 -15.39
C MET A 798 9.24 -40.20 -15.53
N ALA A 799 9.73 -39.27 -14.70
CA ALA A 799 11.14 -38.96 -14.56
C ALA A 799 11.38 -38.25 -13.24
N SER A 800 12.60 -38.35 -12.69
CA SER A 800 13.07 -37.52 -11.59
C SER A 800 14.51 -37.07 -11.80
N VAL A 801 14.85 -35.88 -11.29
CA VAL A 801 16.13 -35.20 -11.55
C VAL A 801 16.69 -34.59 -10.28
N SER A 802 18.01 -34.71 -10.12
CA SER A 802 18.80 -33.99 -9.12
C SER A 802 19.99 -33.35 -9.83
N GLU A 803 20.18 -32.04 -9.69
CA GLU A 803 21.22 -31.28 -10.38
C GLU A 803 21.95 -30.33 -9.44
N ASN A 804 23.29 -30.33 -9.48
CA ASN A 804 24.16 -29.44 -8.72
C ASN A 804 24.51 -28.20 -9.55
N ILE A 805 24.25 -27.02 -8.99
CA ILE A 805 24.52 -25.73 -9.63
C ILE A 805 25.21 -24.74 -8.68
N GLN A 806 25.76 -23.68 -9.27
CA GLN A 806 26.39 -22.60 -8.51
C GLN A 806 25.36 -21.82 -7.69
N LEU A 807 25.71 -21.47 -6.45
CA LEU A 807 24.85 -20.65 -5.60
C LEU A 807 24.75 -19.21 -6.12
N THR A 808 23.51 -18.73 -6.28
CA THR A 808 23.21 -17.33 -6.62
C THR A 808 23.07 -16.45 -5.37
N SER A 809 22.77 -15.16 -5.57
CA SER A 809 22.63 -14.20 -4.47
C SER A 809 21.40 -14.40 -3.58
N SER A 810 20.40 -15.16 -4.03
CA SER A 810 19.10 -15.28 -3.37
C SER A 810 18.50 -16.68 -3.48
N VAL A 811 17.94 -17.20 -2.38
CA VAL A 811 17.19 -18.47 -2.37
C VAL A 811 16.03 -18.44 -3.38
N VAL A 812 15.37 -17.29 -3.56
CA VAL A 812 14.24 -17.17 -4.49
C VAL A 812 14.71 -17.22 -5.96
N GLU A 813 15.96 -16.83 -6.25
CA GLU A 813 16.54 -17.00 -7.58
C GLU A 813 16.77 -18.48 -7.87
N MET A 814 17.19 -19.26 -6.86
CA MET A 814 17.34 -20.71 -6.98
C MET A 814 16.02 -21.41 -7.30
N GLU A 815 14.93 -21.04 -6.62
CA GLU A 815 13.58 -21.54 -6.92
C GLU A 815 13.14 -21.21 -8.35
N ALA A 816 13.45 -20.01 -8.83
CA ALA A 816 13.14 -19.61 -10.20
C ALA A 816 13.99 -20.38 -11.24
N MET A 817 15.24 -20.70 -10.91
CA MET A 817 16.09 -21.56 -11.75
C MET A 817 15.57 -23.00 -11.79
N ALA A 818 15.12 -23.56 -10.66
CA ALA A 818 14.47 -24.86 -10.62
C ALA A 818 13.21 -24.89 -11.53
N ALA A 819 12.41 -23.82 -11.52
CA ALA A 819 11.27 -23.68 -12.41
C ALA A 819 11.67 -23.67 -13.90
N ILE A 820 12.69 -22.89 -14.28
CA ILE A 820 13.22 -22.89 -15.67
C ILE A 820 13.64 -24.31 -16.06
N ARG A 821 14.41 -24.97 -15.20
CA ARG A 821 14.96 -26.29 -15.50
C ARG A 821 13.86 -27.34 -15.65
N ALA A 822 12.82 -27.27 -14.83
CA ALA A 822 11.63 -28.10 -14.99
C ALA A 822 10.94 -27.87 -16.33
N ILE A 823 10.81 -26.62 -16.80
CA ILE A 823 10.20 -26.29 -18.09
C ILE A 823 11.06 -26.80 -19.24
N GLU A 824 12.39 -26.57 -19.21
CA GLU A 824 13.32 -27.05 -20.23
C GLU A 824 13.25 -28.57 -20.39
N LEU A 825 13.43 -29.29 -19.28
CA LEU A 825 13.43 -30.75 -19.29
C LEU A 825 12.08 -31.35 -19.67
N SER A 826 10.97 -30.66 -19.35
CA SER A 826 9.64 -31.10 -19.82
C SER A 826 9.54 -31.10 -21.35
N ALA A 827 10.13 -30.10 -22.01
CA ALA A 827 10.16 -30.03 -23.47
C ALA A 827 11.08 -31.11 -24.06
N GLU A 828 12.24 -31.35 -23.45
CA GLU A 828 13.17 -32.41 -23.86
C GLU A 828 12.57 -33.82 -23.72
N LEU A 829 11.78 -34.06 -22.66
CA LEU A 829 11.06 -35.31 -22.41
C LEU A 829 9.79 -35.48 -23.24
N GLY A 830 9.39 -34.47 -24.04
CA GLY A 830 8.20 -34.54 -24.90
C GLY A 830 6.86 -34.38 -24.16
N PHE A 831 6.85 -33.83 -22.94
CA PHE A 831 5.62 -33.58 -22.19
C PHE A 831 4.93 -32.29 -22.68
N ASP A 832 3.92 -32.41 -23.54
CA ASP A 832 3.28 -31.24 -24.17
C ASP A 832 2.24 -30.50 -23.28
N ARG A 833 1.64 -31.18 -22.31
CA ARG A 833 0.66 -30.61 -21.36
C ARG A 833 1.11 -30.79 -19.92
N VAL A 834 1.55 -29.72 -19.26
CA VAL A 834 2.22 -29.80 -17.95
C VAL A 834 1.66 -28.80 -16.94
N VAL A 835 1.46 -29.28 -15.71
CA VAL A 835 1.23 -28.47 -14.51
C VAL A 835 2.56 -28.35 -13.75
N PHE A 836 3.14 -27.15 -13.71
CA PHE A 836 4.34 -26.86 -12.93
C PHE A 836 3.94 -26.42 -11.51
N GLU A 837 4.43 -27.14 -10.51
CA GLU A 837 4.06 -26.98 -9.11
C GLU A 837 5.31 -26.75 -8.24
N GLY A 838 5.27 -25.72 -7.39
CA GLY A 838 6.39 -25.36 -6.50
C GLY A 838 5.91 -24.70 -5.20
N ASP A 839 6.76 -24.73 -4.17
CA ASP A 839 6.41 -24.27 -2.82
C ASP A 839 6.74 -22.78 -2.58
N CYS A 840 7.44 -22.14 -3.53
CA CYS A 840 7.76 -20.73 -3.46
C CYS A 840 6.63 -19.86 -4.03
N GLN A 841 5.75 -19.36 -3.15
CA GLN A 841 4.61 -18.53 -3.53
C GLN A 841 5.01 -17.29 -4.37
N ALA A 842 6.20 -16.73 -4.12
CA ALA A 842 6.70 -15.56 -4.86
C ALA A 842 6.99 -15.90 -6.34
N VAL A 843 7.62 -17.05 -6.60
CA VAL A 843 7.93 -17.54 -7.95
C VAL A 843 6.65 -17.96 -8.66
N MET A 844 5.79 -18.77 -8.02
CA MET A 844 4.55 -19.24 -8.64
C MET A 844 3.62 -18.09 -9.01
N LYS A 845 3.50 -17.10 -8.14
CA LYS A 845 2.72 -15.89 -8.45
C LYS A 845 3.33 -15.11 -9.62
N ALA A 846 4.66 -14.98 -9.68
CA ALA A 846 5.33 -14.26 -10.75
C ALA A 846 5.18 -14.96 -12.11
N LEU A 847 5.24 -16.31 -12.15
CA LEU A 847 5.02 -17.10 -13.37
C LEU A 847 3.60 -16.92 -13.93
N THR A 848 2.60 -16.80 -13.05
CA THR A 848 1.21 -16.57 -13.46
C THR A 848 0.88 -15.11 -13.85
N ASP A 849 1.73 -14.15 -13.47
CA ASP A 849 1.45 -12.73 -13.74
C ASP A 849 1.85 -12.38 -15.18
N THR A 850 1.04 -11.56 -15.84
CA THR A 850 1.31 -11.09 -17.21
C THR A 850 2.25 -9.89 -17.23
N SER A 851 2.49 -9.24 -16.08
CA SER A 851 3.38 -8.09 -15.97
C SER A 851 4.84 -8.51 -15.71
N PRO A 852 5.84 -7.90 -16.37
CA PRO A 852 7.23 -8.25 -16.15
C PRO A 852 7.65 -8.01 -14.69
N PRO A 853 8.12 -9.04 -13.96
CA PRO A 853 8.46 -8.89 -12.55
C PRO A 853 9.71 -8.01 -12.34
N LEU A 854 9.61 -7.07 -11.40
CA LEU A 854 10.74 -6.21 -10.99
C LEU A 854 11.62 -6.86 -9.90
N ALA A 855 11.23 -8.01 -9.36
CA ALA A 855 11.98 -8.75 -8.35
C ALA A 855 13.38 -9.15 -8.85
N THR A 856 14.34 -9.45 -7.98
CA THR A 856 15.71 -9.78 -8.43
C THR A 856 15.73 -10.96 -9.42
N PHE A 857 14.93 -11.99 -9.14
CA PHE A 857 14.73 -13.17 -9.98
C PHE A 857 13.85 -12.95 -11.22
N GLY A 858 13.38 -11.73 -11.47
CA GLY A 858 12.37 -11.49 -12.51
C GLY A 858 12.85 -11.75 -13.95
N LEU A 859 14.16 -11.71 -14.23
CA LEU A 859 14.70 -12.15 -15.53
C LEU A 859 14.49 -13.64 -15.75
N LEU A 860 14.67 -14.44 -14.70
CA LEU A 860 14.46 -15.88 -14.73
C LEU A 860 12.99 -16.22 -15.00
N ILE A 861 12.07 -15.44 -14.42
CA ILE A 861 10.63 -15.62 -14.68
C ILE A 861 10.29 -15.31 -16.13
N GLN A 862 10.84 -14.25 -16.72
CA GLN A 862 10.61 -13.94 -18.13
C GLN A 862 11.15 -15.04 -19.05
N GLU A 863 12.31 -15.61 -18.72
CA GLU A 863 12.87 -16.76 -19.43
C GLU A 863 11.95 -17.97 -19.34
N ALA A 864 11.52 -18.34 -18.14
CA ALA A 864 10.56 -19.41 -17.90
C ALA A 864 9.25 -19.21 -18.69
N GLN A 865 8.70 -17.99 -18.69
CA GLN A 865 7.47 -17.67 -19.41
C GLN A 865 7.63 -17.80 -20.93
N VAL A 866 8.76 -17.39 -21.50
CA VAL A 866 9.04 -17.55 -22.94
C VAL A 866 9.20 -19.02 -23.30
N LEU A 867 9.90 -19.81 -22.48
CA LEU A 867 10.06 -21.25 -22.69
C LEU A 867 8.71 -21.98 -22.61
N ALA A 868 7.82 -21.57 -21.71
CA ALA A 868 6.49 -22.13 -21.54
C ALA A 868 5.55 -21.92 -22.74
N VAL A 869 5.85 -21.00 -23.67
CA VAL A 869 5.03 -20.78 -24.88
C VAL A 869 5.07 -22.00 -25.84
N ARG A 870 6.07 -22.88 -25.71
CA ARG A 870 6.27 -24.03 -26.60
C ARG A 870 5.26 -25.18 -26.39
N PHE A 871 4.51 -25.16 -25.31
CA PHE A 871 3.62 -26.24 -24.87
C PHE A 871 2.17 -25.94 -25.30
N SER A 872 1.39 -26.97 -25.66
CA SER A 872 -0.04 -26.79 -25.95
C SER A 872 -0.89 -26.47 -24.71
N GLY A 873 -0.39 -26.80 -23.51
CA GLY A 873 -1.06 -26.48 -22.25
C GLY A 873 -0.12 -26.37 -21.06
N VAL A 874 -0.10 -25.18 -20.43
CA VAL A 874 0.71 -24.91 -19.22
C VAL A 874 -0.16 -24.36 -18.10
N ARG A 875 0.08 -24.86 -16.87
CA ARG A 875 -0.48 -24.28 -15.64
C ARG A 875 0.60 -24.17 -14.58
N PHE A 876 0.65 -23.04 -13.88
CA PHE A 876 1.53 -22.84 -12.73
C PHE A 876 0.69 -22.88 -11.44
N GLN A 877 1.07 -23.71 -10.47
CA GLN A 877 0.33 -23.90 -9.22
C GLN A 877 1.24 -23.82 -7.98
N TYR A 878 0.79 -23.10 -6.95
CA TYR A 878 1.46 -23.11 -5.65
C TYR A 878 1.03 -24.34 -4.86
N THR A 879 1.98 -24.96 -4.15
CA THR A 879 1.74 -26.06 -3.22
C THR A 879 2.36 -25.81 -1.86
N SER A 880 1.88 -26.49 -0.82
CA SER A 880 2.54 -26.44 0.48
C SER A 880 3.84 -27.22 0.45
N ARG A 881 4.81 -26.80 1.28
CA ARG A 881 6.07 -27.52 1.46
C ARG A 881 5.87 -29.00 1.83
N ASP A 882 4.85 -29.28 2.65
CA ASP A 882 4.47 -30.65 3.04
C ASP A 882 4.03 -31.52 1.85
N SER A 883 3.58 -30.90 0.76
CA SER A 883 3.12 -31.54 -0.47
C SER A 883 4.17 -31.51 -1.60
N ASN A 884 5.38 -30.99 -1.32
CA ASN A 884 6.50 -30.88 -2.28
C ASN A 884 7.74 -31.67 -1.81
N ASN A 885 7.57 -32.62 -0.89
CA ASN A 885 8.67 -33.30 -0.19
C ASN A 885 9.61 -34.07 -1.12
N VAL A 886 9.10 -34.68 -2.20
CA VAL A 886 9.96 -35.45 -3.12
C VAL A 886 10.93 -34.53 -3.86
N ALA A 887 10.44 -33.41 -4.43
CA ALA A 887 11.29 -32.43 -5.09
C ALA A 887 12.32 -31.82 -4.09
N HIS A 888 11.90 -31.55 -2.85
CA HIS A 888 12.78 -31.06 -1.80
C HIS A 888 13.96 -31.99 -1.49
N ASN A 889 13.68 -33.30 -1.35
CA ASN A 889 14.73 -34.27 -1.06
C ASN A 889 15.64 -34.54 -2.28
N LEU A 890 15.09 -34.50 -3.50
CA LEU A 890 15.88 -34.52 -4.73
C LEU A 890 16.84 -33.32 -4.81
N ALA A 891 16.38 -32.13 -4.44
CA ALA A 891 17.22 -30.93 -4.44
C ALA A 891 18.35 -31.04 -3.39
N ARG A 892 18.08 -31.59 -2.21
CA ARG A 892 19.09 -31.82 -1.16
C ARG A 892 20.13 -32.86 -1.56
N TYR A 893 19.74 -33.89 -2.31
CA TYR A 893 20.66 -34.93 -2.77
C TYR A 893 21.75 -34.39 -3.70
N ALA A 894 21.48 -33.28 -4.40
CA ALA A 894 22.44 -32.65 -5.30
C ALA A 894 23.77 -32.28 -4.61
N ARG A 895 23.80 -32.17 -3.28
CA ARG A 895 25.03 -31.98 -2.49
C ARG A 895 26.07 -33.09 -2.70
N HIS A 896 25.61 -34.31 -2.99
CA HIS A 896 26.45 -35.50 -3.08
C HIS A 896 26.92 -35.83 -4.50
N ILE A 897 26.60 -34.99 -5.49
CA ILE A 897 26.80 -35.29 -6.90
C ILE A 897 27.52 -34.15 -7.63
N THR A 898 28.19 -34.46 -8.72
CA THR A 898 28.81 -33.48 -9.63
C THR A 898 28.07 -33.50 -10.96
N GLY A 899 27.41 -32.41 -11.34
CA GLY A 899 26.58 -32.33 -12.54
C GLY A 899 25.10 -32.64 -12.24
N TYR A 900 24.47 -33.50 -13.04
CA TYR A 900 23.07 -33.89 -12.88
C TYR A 900 22.86 -35.39 -13.07
N TYR A 901 21.87 -35.94 -12.36
CA TYR A 901 21.38 -37.30 -12.55
C TYR A 901 19.89 -37.28 -12.92
N VAL A 902 19.50 -38.21 -13.79
CA VAL A 902 18.13 -38.41 -14.25
C VAL A 902 17.76 -39.87 -14.03
N TRP A 903 16.62 -40.12 -13.37
CA TRP A 903 16.02 -41.44 -13.26
C TRP A 903 14.75 -41.45 -14.11
N MET A 904 14.69 -42.32 -15.12
CA MET A 904 13.53 -42.46 -16.01
C MET A 904 12.55 -43.45 -15.40
N GLU A 905 11.26 -43.09 -15.37
CA GLU A 905 10.17 -43.89 -14.82
C GLU A 905 10.38 -44.35 -13.36
N ASP A 906 11.27 -43.68 -12.63
CA ASP A 906 11.69 -44.08 -11.29
C ASP A 906 12.08 -42.89 -10.41
N VAL A 907 12.16 -43.14 -9.10
CA VAL A 907 12.71 -42.23 -8.09
C VAL A 907 13.88 -42.90 -7.35
N PRO A 908 14.89 -42.13 -6.92
CA PRO A 908 15.99 -42.69 -6.14
C PRO A 908 15.50 -43.38 -4.87
N VAL A 909 16.17 -44.44 -4.45
CA VAL A 909 15.79 -45.28 -3.29
C VAL A 909 15.53 -44.45 -2.02
N TYR A 910 16.32 -43.39 -1.76
CA TYR A 910 16.17 -42.53 -0.59
C TYR A 910 14.95 -41.57 -0.67
N CYS A 911 14.38 -41.35 -1.86
CA CYS A 911 13.17 -40.57 -2.07
C CYS A 911 11.89 -41.43 -2.11
N LEU A 912 12.02 -42.76 -2.15
CA LEU A 912 10.91 -43.69 -2.37
C LEU A 912 9.83 -43.58 -1.28
N SER A 913 10.22 -43.41 -0.01
CA SER A 913 9.28 -43.27 1.11
C SER A 913 8.42 -42.00 1.02
N PHE A 914 9.01 -40.88 0.58
CA PHE A 914 8.29 -39.63 0.35
C PHE A 914 7.37 -39.72 -0.87
N TYR A 915 7.81 -40.43 -1.91
CA TYR A 915 7.02 -40.67 -3.10
C TYR A 915 5.80 -41.56 -2.82
N GLN A 916 5.97 -42.62 -2.04
CA GLN A 916 4.87 -43.48 -1.59
C GLN A 916 3.88 -42.75 -0.68
N ALA A 917 4.33 -41.79 0.13
CA ALA A 917 3.47 -40.98 0.99
C ALA A 917 2.57 -39.99 0.21
N ASP A 918 2.96 -39.62 -1.02
CA ASP A 918 2.19 -38.76 -1.92
C ASP A 918 1.13 -39.52 -2.75
N MET A 919 1.17 -40.86 -2.77
CA MET A 919 0.22 -41.67 -3.53
C MET A 919 -1.17 -41.64 -2.86
N PRO A 920 -2.26 -41.49 -3.64
CA PRO A 920 -3.62 -41.39 -3.12
C PRO A 920 -4.12 -42.61 -2.36
#